data_AF-A0A914GSD4-F1
#
_entry.id   AF-A0A914GSD4-F1
#
_cell.length_a   1.000
_cell.length_b   1.000
_cell.length_c   1.000
_cell.angle_alpha   90.00
_cell.angle_beta   90.00
_cell.angle_gamma   90.00
#
_symmetry.space_group_name_H-M   'P 1'
#
loop_
_entity.id
_entity.type
_entity.pdbx_description
1 polymer ?
#
loop_
_entity_poly.entity_id
_entity_poly.type
_entity_poly.pdbx_seq_one_letter_code
_entity_poly.pdbx_strand_id
1 'polypeptide(L)'
;MEENKQEEPLEITSAGAMADGEAKASLKKKKKKAIAEPSKDFRIKEEGLCSMFLIKVEEGRKAYRYDIEVTNLVKLKSLTRGSDDGLRAFNRKICYELLIIAYEKTGQFGMKPDHQGNVGEIVYDSKATLYSSMPFCLADPKIEIAHDEIVDDYVKSHTLNDGFLITIMPNQQKPVLDISDYCQYYSKKSLFDEDRTVRTFLEMCISQFSINRDIYTPIGAGKLYEVTPEEQVSVGNGVVLRSGVAKGVRIVRNYGNLAPALVLDIKVSPFYEPNGLVPTIFAIMNNRMPQMGDWTHIRKALVDVRVNVMYAKHRSFGIGRFTDQPMSKLIVKWQGKRVSMPEYFVMRYGITIDFPDFPAVIPNTPVPRGRPVETFPIEQLIIMEDQRVPLEKMDSGLSGKLLKANTVPPDERLDKIMQCAFKMSVFNEANPVLRAFGITVDQTSNRIVIGVRSSPRILYAKNQIINPSPDNTEWTKLGVQAQYLQTNELMNWIMLTDERHLRGDKDTKDGLVKAFASKLIDKARKRGLELTIPHFIVFSRSGIQGWMEMLERCLNSNIEFIMLIDYKSEDTHGLLKYYEARYHMPTQHVSVEKVIEVVKRGKTQTLENIINKLNCKNFGLNYMPLVERSAERFALEKGKVLVIGYDVAHPAPTTPQERRMLHVKGATCDSFDPSTVGICANVAFHPHNFVGDYFYQQSRKESVDVTQLAERTTWILQMLEANRPAHARPKYIIVLRDGLSEAQFAMAIEEEMSALKMGCMDYDDSYKPKFMFVVGTKRHFKKFFMVHDNTVVNLTPGSVINEKMVRPDIPEFFMQSHYPKKGTGKPVEYSVLVDEIGMTQDELQGFLNALCYSHQIISFAISLPEPIWQADELAKRGRNNYLTMKRFFPRDIPRLPSGVVDTKLLTDGLCYRNGRLSATRFTA
;
A
#
# COMPACT_ATOMS: atom_id res chain seq x y z
N MET A 1 58.46 34.87 39.36
CA MET A 1 58.95 36.19 38.91
C MET A 1 59.91 35.91 37.77
N GLU A 2 59.72 36.35 36.55
CA GLU A 2 58.77 37.27 35.92
C GLU A 2 58.80 36.95 34.42
N GLU A 3 57.81 37.50 33.72
CA GLU A 3 57.57 37.56 32.27
C GLU A 3 58.86 37.80 31.43
N ASN A 4 58.92 37.50 30.12
CA ASN A 4 58.10 38.14 29.09
C ASN A 4 58.45 37.64 27.66
N LYS A 5 57.55 37.93 26.71
CA LYS A 5 57.71 38.21 25.26
C LYS A 5 57.45 37.14 24.15
N GLN A 6 56.33 37.39 23.45
CA GLN A 6 56.11 37.31 21.97
C GLN A 6 57.16 38.17 21.22
N GLU A 7 57.47 38.13 19.92
CA GLU A 7 56.74 37.89 18.66
C GLU A 7 57.79 37.99 17.50
N GLU A 8 57.73 37.13 16.46
CA GLU A 8 57.53 37.50 15.04
C GLU A 8 58.81 37.69 14.13
N PRO A 9 58.70 37.71 12.78
CA PRO A 9 59.46 36.81 11.88
C PRO A 9 60.36 37.55 10.87
N LEU A 10 61.11 36.84 10.01
CA LEU A 10 61.67 37.40 8.77
C LEU A 10 62.02 36.32 7.74
N GLU A 11 61.49 36.52 6.53
CA GLU A 11 61.81 35.80 5.29
C GLU A 11 63.19 36.16 4.76
N ILE A 12 63.90 35.19 4.17
CA ILE A 12 64.90 35.43 3.12
C ILE A 12 64.72 34.38 2.01
N THR A 13 64.69 34.92 0.79
CA THR A 13 64.57 34.33 -0.53
C THR A 13 65.80 33.54 -1.02
N SER A 14 65.54 32.51 -1.84
CA SER A 14 66.23 32.09 -3.09
C SER A 14 67.77 31.98 -3.10
N ALA A 15 68.43 30.98 -3.68
CA ALA A 15 68.05 29.89 -4.57
C ALA A 15 69.22 28.91 -4.61
N GLY A 16 68.92 27.63 -4.83
CA GLY A 16 69.93 26.62 -5.17
C GLY A 16 69.49 25.22 -4.75
N ALA A 17 68.89 24.47 -5.68
CA ALA A 17 69.04 23.02 -5.84
C ALA A 17 67.88 22.41 -6.67
N MET A 18 67.91 22.63 -7.98
CA MET A 18 67.31 21.68 -8.94
C MET A 18 68.25 20.47 -9.05
N ALA A 19 68.21 19.58 -8.06
CA ALA A 19 68.82 18.26 -8.13
C ALA A 19 68.30 17.27 -7.07
N ASP A 20 67.47 17.72 -6.12
CA ASP A 20 66.97 16.90 -5.00
C ASP A 20 65.45 16.62 -5.09
N GLY A 21 64.81 17.04 -6.19
CA GLY A 21 63.36 17.09 -6.38
C GLY A 21 62.70 15.77 -6.81
N GLU A 22 63.42 14.86 -7.46
CA GLU A 22 62.79 13.63 -7.99
C GLU A 22 62.84 12.45 -7.01
N ALA A 23 63.83 12.41 -6.10
CA ALA A 23 63.95 11.33 -5.12
C ALA A 23 63.08 11.52 -3.86
N LYS A 24 62.68 12.77 -3.51
CA LYS A 24 61.77 13.04 -2.38
C LYS A 24 60.28 13.06 -2.77
N ALA A 25 59.96 13.15 -4.06
CA ALA A 25 58.59 13.05 -4.58
C ALA A 25 58.04 11.61 -4.58
N SER A 26 58.91 10.60 -4.66
CA SER A 26 58.52 9.18 -4.65
C SER A 26 58.29 8.63 -3.23
N LEU A 27 58.97 9.16 -2.21
CA LEU A 27 58.76 8.79 -0.80
C LEU A 27 57.64 9.57 -0.10
N LYS A 28 57.30 10.80 -0.53
CA LYS A 28 56.08 11.50 -0.07
C LYS A 28 54.78 11.00 -0.73
N LYS A 29 54.86 10.26 -1.85
CA LYS A 29 53.71 9.52 -2.42
C LYS A 29 53.42 8.16 -1.76
N LYS A 30 54.26 7.69 -0.82
CA LYS A 30 54.07 6.41 -0.11
C LYS A 30 53.82 6.52 1.42
N LYS A 31 53.70 7.73 1.98
CA LYS A 31 53.32 7.97 3.39
C LYS A 31 52.17 8.98 3.57
N LYS A 32 51.18 8.94 2.66
CA LYS A 32 49.80 9.41 2.88
C LYS A 32 48.82 8.27 2.52
N LYS A 33 48.84 7.21 3.33
CA LYS A 33 47.80 6.17 3.39
C LYS A 33 47.68 5.81 4.87
N ALA A 34 46.46 5.92 5.40
CA ALA A 34 46.11 6.05 6.84
C ALA A 34 46.46 7.44 7.36
N ILE A 35 45.54 8.40 7.45
CA ILE A 35 44.23 8.36 8.11
C ILE A 35 43.19 8.91 7.13
N ALA A 36 42.17 8.10 6.81
CA ALA A 36 41.03 8.56 6.04
C ALA A 36 40.07 9.29 6.98
N GLU A 37 39.74 10.53 6.66
CA GLU A 37 38.63 11.27 7.26
C GLU A 37 37.33 10.45 7.17
N PRO A 38 36.53 10.37 8.24
CA PRO A 38 35.21 9.77 8.19
C PRO A 38 34.22 10.80 7.61
N SER A 39 33.97 10.81 6.28
CA SER A 39 32.78 11.43 5.62
C SER A 39 32.92 11.68 4.10
N LYS A 40 33.20 10.65 3.29
CA LYS A 40 32.84 10.70 1.86
C LYS A 40 31.94 9.52 1.53
N ASP A 41 30.67 9.75 1.83
CA ASP A 41 29.51 8.94 1.48
C ASP A 41 29.39 8.80 -0.04
N PHE A 42 28.87 7.65 -0.48
CA PHE A 42 28.57 7.23 -1.86
C PHE A 42 29.77 6.80 -2.71
N ARG A 43 29.71 5.56 -3.23
CA ARG A 43 30.81 4.98 -4.03
C ARG A 43 30.85 5.56 -5.45
N ILE A 44 29.69 5.99 -5.98
CA ILE A 44 29.52 6.68 -7.27
C ILE A 44 28.32 7.63 -7.14
N LYS A 45 28.45 8.86 -7.65
CA LYS A 45 27.36 9.81 -7.84
C LYS A 45 27.01 9.83 -9.33
N GLU A 46 25.73 9.66 -9.63
CA GLU A 46 25.21 9.69 -11.01
C GLU A 46 24.07 10.70 -11.11
N GLU A 47 23.90 11.29 -12.29
CA GLU A 47 22.74 12.13 -12.57
C GLU A 47 21.51 11.25 -12.83
N GLY A 48 20.36 11.71 -12.35
CA GLY A 48 19.10 11.07 -12.62
C GLY A 48 17.93 12.04 -12.64
N LEU A 49 16.75 11.46 -12.81
CA LEU A 49 15.49 12.18 -12.93
C LEU A 49 14.52 11.67 -11.87
N CYS A 50 13.50 12.47 -11.56
CA CYS A 50 12.39 12.05 -10.73
C CYS A 50 11.05 12.52 -11.32
N SER A 51 9.95 12.05 -10.73
CA SER A 51 8.61 12.51 -11.10
C SER A 51 8.12 13.71 -10.29
N MET A 52 9.07 14.54 -9.83
CA MET A 52 8.82 15.71 -8.99
C MET A 52 9.35 16.98 -9.66
N PHE A 53 8.54 18.04 -9.64
CA PHE A 53 8.84 19.32 -10.28
C PHE A 53 8.64 20.45 -9.26
N LEU A 54 9.64 21.30 -9.09
CA LEU A 54 9.60 22.43 -8.18
C LEU A 54 8.55 23.44 -8.64
N ILE A 55 7.77 23.92 -7.69
CA ILE A 55 6.79 24.98 -7.85
C ILE A 55 7.45 26.27 -7.36
N LYS A 56 7.33 27.35 -8.13
CA LYS A 56 7.73 28.71 -7.76
C LYS A 56 6.47 29.53 -7.57
N VAL A 57 6.44 30.35 -6.53
CA VAL A 57 5.37 31.30 -6.25
C VAL A 57 6.00 32.68 -6.14
N GLU A 58 5.42 33.65 -6.83
CA GLU A 58 5.84 35.05 -6.75
C GLU A 58 5.70 35.58 -5.31
N GLU A 59 6.65 36.41 -4.90
CA GLU A 59 6.70 36.97 -3.55
C GLU A 59 5.46 37.82 -3.24
N GLY A 60 4.89 37.65 -2.04
CA GLY A 60 3.74 38.42 -1.55
C GLY A 60 2.39 38.00 -2.12
N ARG A 61 2.32 36.94 -2.93
CA ARG A 61 1.04 36.39 -3.44
C ARG A 61 0.21 35.80 -2.31
N LYS A 62 -1.10 36.06 -2.36
CA LYS A 62 -2.08 35.61 -1.38
C LYS A 62 -3.21 34.81 -2.02
N ALA A 63 -3.79 33.90 -1.26
CA ALA A 63 -5.03 33.21 -1.59
C ALA A 63 -6.07 33.45 -0.50
N TYR A 64 -7.30 33.79 -0.89
CA TYR A 64 -8.41 34.06 0.02
C TYR A 64 -9.29 32.82 0.11
N ARG A 65 -9.50 32.29 1.31
CA ARG A 65 -10.20 31.02 1.55
C ARG A 65 -11.64 31.25 1.98
N TYR A 66 -12.55 30.52 1.37
CA TYR A 66 -13.97 30.52 1.65
C TYR A 66 -14.50 29.11 1.91
N ASP A 67 -15.45 29.00 2.84
CA ASP A 67 -16.24 27.82 3.08
C ASP A 67 -17.56 27.93 2.28
N ILE A 68 -17.88 26.88 1.52
CA ILE A 68 -19.02 26.80 0.60
C ILE A 68 -20.06 25.80 1.09
N GLU A 69 -21.33 26.20 1.08
CA GLU A 69 -22.45 25.31 1.31
C GLU A 69 -23.49 25.44 0.19
N VAL A 70 -23.76 24.33 -0.49
CA VAL A 70 -24.81 24.22 -1.51
C VAL A 70 -25.97 23.43 -0.92
N THR A 71 -27.12 24.07 -0.74
CA THR A 71 -28.31 23.48 -0.14
C THR A 71 -29.41 23.36 -1.18
N ASN A 72 -29.98 22.16 -1.32
CA ASN A 72 -31.21 21.96 -2.08
C ASN A 72 -32.40 22.47 -1.27
N LEU A 73 -33.12 23.46 -1.79
CA LEU A 73 -34.19 24.16 -1.08
C LEU A 73 -35.46 23.33 -0.93
N VAL A 74 -35.71 22.37 -1.82
CA VAL A 74 -36.90 21.49 -1.77
C VAL A 74 -36.68 20.34 -0.80
N LYS A 75 -35.52 19.67 -0.90
CA LYS A 75 -35.15 18.51 -0.07
C LYS A 75 -34.58 18.90 1.29
N LEU A 76 -34.25 20.19 1.48
CA LEU A 76 -33.60 20.74 2.67
C LEU A 76 -32.33 19.98 3.05
N LYS A 77 -31.49 19.69 2.05
CA LYS A 77 -30.26 18.90 2.21
C LYS A 77 -29.07 19.59 1.57
N SER A 78 -27.97 19.61 2.30
CA SER A 78 -26.67 20.05 1.81
C SER A 78 -26.09 19.01 0.84
N LEU A 79 -25.61 19.47 -0.31
CA LEU A 79 -24.92 18.66 -1.32
C LEU A 79 -23.40 18.60 -1.07
N THR A 80 -22.85 19.50 -0.27
CA THR A 80 -21.42 19.60 0.01
C THR A 80 -20.96 18.64 1.12
N ARG A 81 -21.91 18.08 1.89
CA ARG A 81 -21.69 17.15 3.01
C ARG A 81 -21.98 15.69 2.62
N GLY A 82 -21.18 14.73 3.14
CA GLY A 82 -21.39 13.29 2.93
C GLY A 82 -20.12 12.47 2.60
N SER A 83 -20.22 11.14 2.61
CA SER A 83 -19.12 10.20 2.33
C SER A 83 -18.79 10.07 0.83
N ASP A 84 -17.55 9.70 0.47
CA ASP A 84 -17.11 9.43 -0.92
C ASP A 84 -17.72 8.13 -1.48
N ASP A 85 -18.77 8.25 -2.31
CA ASP A 85 -19.31 7.19 -3.17
C ASP A 85 -19.76 7.78 -4.54
N GLY A 86 -20.33 6.97 -5.44
CA GLY A 86 -20.78 7.44 -6.78
C GLY A 86 -21.82 8.57 -6.74
N LEU A 87 -22.57 8.72 -5.65
CA LEU A 87 -23.48 9.87 -5.47
C LEU A 87 -22.70 11.16 -5.22
N ARG A 88 -21.50 11.07 -4.65
CA ARG A 88 -20.66 12.24 -4.46
C ARG A 88 -20.00 12.71 -5.75
N ALA A 89 -19.62 11.83 -6.68
CA ALA A 89 -19.15 12.25 -8.00
C ALA A 89 -20.24 13.05 -8.73
N PHE A 90 -21.46 12.52 -8.69
CA PHE A 90 -22.67 13.20 -9.15
C PHE A 90 -22.90 14.57 -8.47
N ASN A 91 -22.90 14.62 -7.12
CA ASN A 91 -23.08 15.88 -6.39
C ASN A 91 -21.95 16.89 -6.65
N ARG A 92 -20.69 16.45 -6.83
CA ARG A 92 -19.56 17.34 -7.12
C ARG A 92 -19.78 18.08 -8.44
N LYS A 93 -20.25 17.37 -9.47
CA LYS A 93 -20.61 17.98 -10.76
C LYS A 93 -21.71 19.04 -10.56
N ILE A 94 -22.79 18.69 -9.85
CA ILE A 94 -23.86 19.65 -9.54
C ILE A 94 -23.34 20.87 -8.78
N CYS A 95 -22.55 20.67 -7.72
CA CYS A 95 -21.99 21.77 -6.93
C CYS A 95 -21.07 22.68 -7.77
N TYR A 96 -20.26 22.09 -8.65
CA TYR A 96 -19.41 22.84 -9.57
C TYR A 96 -20.24 23.70 -10.51
N GLU A 97 -21.19 23.12 -11.24
CA GLU A 97 -22.06 23.86 -12.18
C GLU A 97 -22.86 24.96 -11.48
N LEU A 98 -23.46 24.66 -10.33
CA LEU A 98 -24.19 25.66 -9.55
C LEU A 98 -23.27 26.81 -9.10
N LEU A 99 -22.03 26.52 -8.70
CA LEU A 99 -21.07 27.55 -8.33
C LEU A 99 -20.68 28.42 -9.53
N ILE A 100 -20.49 27.83 -10.72
CA ILE A 100 -20.21 28.59 -11.95
C ILE A 100 -21.38 29.51 -12.30
N ILE A 101 -22.62 29.02 -12.21
CA ILE A 101 -23.82 29.87 -12.40
C ILE A 101 -23.84 31.02 -11.39
N ALA A 102 -23.55 30.76 -10.11
CA ALA A 102 -23.46 31.82 -9.10
C ALA A 102 -22.32 32.81 -9.37
N TYR A 103 -21.18 32.32 -9.86
CA TYR A 103 -20.03 33.13 -10.24
C TYR A 103 -20.41 34.10 -11.36
N GLU A 104 -21.10 33.64 -12.40
CA GLU A 104 -21.57 34.48 -13.50
C GLU A 104 -22.68 35.43 -13.07
N LYS A 105 -23.70 34.93 -12.36
CA LYS A 105 -24.87 35.69 -11.88
C LYS A 105 -24.49 36.88 -11.01
N THR A 106 -23.41 36.78 -10.24
CA THR A 106 -22.94 37.82 -9.33
C THR A 106 -21.85 38.73 -9.93
N GLY A 107 -21.54 38.59 -11.22
CA GLY A 107 -20.46 39.35 -11.85
C GLY A 107 -19.09 38.98 -11.26
N GLN A 108 -18.77 37.68 -11.27
CA GLN A 108 -17.51 37.11 -10.77
C GLN A 108 -17.30 37.35 -9.26
N PHE A 109 -18.37 37.25 -8.47
CA PHE A 109 -18.39 37.57 -7.04
C PHE A 109 -17.89 39.00 -6.72
N GLY A 110 -18.04 39.92 -7.68
CA GLY A 110 -17.60 41.31 -7.56
C GLY A 110 -16.08 41.50 -7.58
N MET A 111 -15.29 40.49 -7.96
CA MET A 111 -13.84 40.63 -8.10
C MET A 111 -13.53 41.67 -9.18
N LYS A 112 -12.78 42.72 -8.81
CA LYS A 112 -12.32 43.74 -9.75
C LYS A 112 -10.96 43.35 -10.31
N PRO A 113 -10.66 43.66 -11.60
CA PRO A 113 -9.32 43.49 -12.13
C PRO A 113 -8.29 44.23 -11.27
N ASP A 114 -7.10 43.65 -11.11
CA ASP A 114 -6.01 44.34 -10.42
C ASP A 114 -5.48 45.53 -11.25
N HIS A 115 -4.50 46.25 -10.69
CA HIS A 115 -3.85 47.38 -11.36
C HIS A 115 -3.18 47.02 -12.71
N GLN A 116 -2.96 45.74 -12.98
CA GLN A 116 -2.40 45.22 -14.23
C GLN A 116 -3.49 44.71 -15.19
N GLY A 117 -4.77 44.83 -14.82
CA GLY A 117 -5.91 44.36 -15.61
C GLY A 117 -6.14 42.86 -15.53
N ASN A 118 -5.48 42.14 -14.60
CA ASN A 118 -5.71 40.71 -14.43
C ASN A 118 -7.05 40.48 -13.76
N VAL A 119 -7.87 39.60 -14.35
CA VAL A 119 -9.15 39.15 -13.77
C VAL A 119 -8.86 38.12 -12.67
N GLY A 120 -9.60 38.20 -11.55
CA GLY A 120 -9.49 37.25 -10.45
C GLY A 120 -9.97 35.85 -10.86
N GLU A 121 -9.31 34.82 -10.34
CA GLU A 121 -9.63 33.42 -10.61
C GLU A 121 -10.02 32.69 -9.31
N ILE A 122 -10.72 31.58 -9.47
CA ILE A 122 -11.16 30.72 -8.36
C ILE A 122 -10.65 29.29 -8.50
N VAL A 123 -10.47 28.64 -7.35
CA VAL A 123 -10.11 27.23 -7.23
C VAL A 123 -11.09 26.60 -6.25
N TYR A 124 -11.82 25.58 -6.70
CA TYR A 124 -12.92 24.99 -5.95
C TYR A 124 -12.77 23.47 -5.88
N ASP A 125 -12.85 22.90 -4.67
CA ASP A 125 -12.77 21.45 -4.46
C ASP A 125 -14.04 20.68 -4.88
N SER A 126 -15.01 21.37 -5.49
CA SER A 126 -16.34 20.84 -5.83
C SER A 126 -17.12 20.34 -4.61
N LYS A 127 -16.76 20.81 -3.42
CA LYS A 127 -17.36 20.46 -2.13
C LYS A 127 -17.57 21.73 -1.31
N ALA A 128 -16.69 21.99 -0.36
CA ALA A 128 -16.89 22.99 0.68
C ALA A 128 -15.75 24.00 0.75
N THR A 129 -14.70 23.84 -0.05
CA THR A 129 -13.51 24.70 0.04
C THR A 129 -13.29 25.41 -1.28
N LEU A 130 -13.30 26.73 -1.22
CA LEU A 130 -12.99 27.59 -2.35
C LEU A 130 -11.83 28.53 -1.99
N TYR A 131 -10.97 28.78 -2.97
CA TYR A 131 -9.96 29.82 -2.92
C TYR A 131 -10.16 30.80 -4.07
N SER A 132 -9.83 32.06 -3.83
CA SER A 132 -9.75 33.06 -4.89
C SER A 132 -8.43 33.82 -4.84
N SER A 133 -7.98 34.30 -6.00
CA SER A 133 -6.75 35.12 -6.10
C SER A 133 -6.97 36.55 -5.61
N MET A 134 -8.23 36.99 -5.54
CA MET A 134 -8.63 38.31 -5.05
C MET A 134 -9.82 38.18 -4.09
N PRO A 135 -9.97 39.07 -3.11
CA PRO A 135 -11.08 39.00 -2.18
C PRO A 135 -12.40 39.25 -2.90
N PHE A 136 -13.43 38.46 -2.55
CA PHE A 136 -14.79 38.69 -3.02
C PHE A 136 -15.35 40.01 -2.51
N CYS A 137 -16.14 40.68 -3.35
CA CYS A 137 -16.89 41.89 -3.01
C CYS A 137 -18.39 41.61 -3.13
N LEU A 138 -18.86 40.61 -2.37
CA LEU A 138 -20.25 40.21 -2.32
C LEU A 138 -20.99 40.98 -1.23
N ALA A 139 -22.10 41.64 -1.60
CA ALA A 139 -23.00 42.28 -0.64
C ALA A 139 -23.80 41.26 0.17
N ASP A 140 -24.23 40.17 -0.47
CA ASP A 140 -24.91 39.04 0.17
C ASP A 140 -24.10 37.74 -0.04
N PRO A 141 -23.71 37.03 1.04
CA PRO A 141 -23.05 35.73 0.93
C PRO A 141 -24.00 34.60 0.47
N LYS A 142 -25.31 34.85 0.38
CA LYS A 142 -26.33 33.88 -0.02
C LYS A 142 -26.79 34.15 -1.45
N ILE A 143 -26.64 33.15 -2.31
CA ILE A 143 -26.98 33.23 -3.72
C ILE A 143 -28.01 32.13 -4.01
N GLU A 144 -29.23 32.55 -4.27
CA GLU A 144 -30.29 31.63 -4.71
C GLU A 144 -30.20 31.41 -6.22
N ILE A 145 -30.33 30.14 -6.63
CA ILE A 145 -30.39 29.70 -8.01
C ILE A 145 -31.72 28.98 -8.19
N ALA A 146 -32.61 29.59 -8.96
CA ALA A 146 -33.86 28.97 -9.36
C ALA A 146 -33.61 27.89 -10.43
N HIS A 147 -34.50 26.92 -10.54
CA HIS A 147 -34.31 25.76 -11.42
C HIS A 147 -34.23 26.14 -12.91
N ASP A 148 -34.95 27.19 -13.31
CA ASP A 148 -34.94 27.77 -14.65
C ASP A 148 -33.63 28.48 -15.00
N GLU A 149 -32.87 28.94 -14.00
CA GLU A 149 -31.53 29.54 -14.18
C GLU A 149 -30.44 28.50 -14.39
N ILE A 150 -30.69 27.22 -14.06
CA ILE A 150 -29.79 26.13 -14.39
C ILE A 150 -29.75 26.04 -15.91
N VAL A 151 -28.57 25.95 -16.52
CA VAL A 151 -28.42 25.78 -17.98
C VAL A 151 -27.93 24.40 -18.36
N ASP A 152 -27.17 23.75 -17.48
CA ASP A 152 -26.65 22.40 -17.71
C ASP A 152 -27.77 21.33 -17.70
N ASP A 153 -27.90 20.62 -18.82
CA ASP A 153 -28.93 19.59 -19.03
C ASP A 153 -28.77 18.39 -18.08
N TYR A 154 -27.54 18.09 -17.68
CA TYR A 154 -27.25 17.03 -16.75
C TYR A 154 -27.78 17.38 -15.36
N VAL A 155 -27.51 18.58 -14.84
CA VAL A 155 -28.05 19.06 -13.57
C VAL A 155 -29.58 19.09 -13.62
N LYS A 156 -30.18 19.73 -14.65
CA LYS A 156 -31.65 19.81 -14.81
C LYS A 156 -32.34 18.46 -14.76
N SER A 157 -31.83 17.48 -15.51
CA SER A 157 -32.47 16.18 -15.63
C SER A 157 -32.43 15.34 -14.34
N HIS A 158 -31.58 15.70 -13.38
CA HIS A 158 -31.45 14.97 -12.13
C HIS A 158 -31.92 15.75 -10.86
N THR A 159 -32.27 17.04 -10.98
CA THR A 159 -32.66 17.88 -9.82
C THR A 159 -34.14 18.27 -9.76
N LEU A 160 -35.03 17.72 -10.60
CA LEU A 160 -36.48 17.67 -10.34
C LEU A 160 -37.18 19.01 -9.96
N ASN A 161 -37.00 20.09 -10.75
CA ASN A 161 -37.54 21.43 -10.43
C ASN A 161 -37.05 22.00 -9.07
N ASP A 162 -35.99 21.44 -8.48
CA ASP A 162 -35.44 21.91 -7.21
C ASP A 162 -34.68 23.24 -7.41
N GLY A 163 -34.89 24.21 -6.53
CA GLY A 163 -34.04 25.38 -6.36
C GLY A 163 -32.86 25.12 -5.41
N PHE A 164 -31.80 25.94 -5.52
CA PHE A 164 -30.58 25.80 -4.73
C PHE A 164 -30.19 27.11 -4.06
N LEU A 165 -29.63 27.01 -2.86
CA LEU A 165 -29.00 28.11 -2.14
C LEU A 165 -27.51 27.82 -1.99
N ILE A 166 -26.68 28.71 -2.51
CA ILE A 166 -25.24 28.70 -2.31
C ILE A 166 -24.89 29.74 -1.25
N THR A 167 -24.21 29.31 -0.18
CA THR A 167 -23.68 30.19 0.85
C THR A 167 -22.17 30.20 0.78
N ILE A 168 -21.58 31.39 0.70
CA ILE A 168 -20.14 31.60 0.60
C ILE A 168 -19.66 32.46 1.75
N MET A 169 -18.85 31.90 2.65
CA MET A 169 -18.37 32.62 3.84
C MET A 169 -16.85 32.59 3.90
N PRO A 170 -16.16 33.69 4.25
CA PRO A 170 -14.73 33.64 4.54
C PRO A 170 -14.44 32.59 5.62
N ASN A 171 -13.38 31.81 5.44
CA ASN A 171 -13.03 30.78 6.41
C ASN A 171 -12.68 31.42 7.77
N GLN A 172 -13.27 30.90 8.85
CA GLN A 172 -13.14 31.52 10.18
C GLN A 172 -11.74 31.39 10.79
N GLN A 173 -10.94 30.41 10.37
CA GLN A 173 -9.63 30.14 10.97
C GLN A 173 -8.49 30.77 10.18
N LYS A 174 -8.50 30.59 8.85
CA LYS A 174 -7.45 31.07 7.93
C LYS A 174 -8.09 31.65 6.67
N PRO A 175 -8.68 32.85 6.76
CA PRO A 175 -9.35 33.49 5.63
C PRO A 175 -8.38 33.95 4.53
N VAL A 176 -7.11 34.18 4.87
CA VAL A 176 -6.06 34.60 3.93
C VAL A 176 -4.82 33.74 4.16
N LEU A 177 -4.25 33.24 3.06
CA LEU A 177 -3.01 32.47 3.03
C LEU A 177 -1.97 33.27 2.26
N ASP A 178 -0.83 33.56 2.88
CA ASP A 178 0.37 33.90 2.12
C ASP A 178 0.88 32.62 1.47
N ILE A 179 0.87 32.55 0.14
CA ILE A 179 1.25 31.32 -0.57
C ILE A 179 2.72 31.33 -1.01
N SER A 180 3.44 32.42 -0.69
CA SER A 180 4.85 32.61 -0.97
C SER A 180 5.75 32.32 0.23
N ASP A 181 5.25 32.53 1.47
CA ASP A 181 5.99 32.23 2.70
C ASP A 181 5.82 30.76 3.14
N TYR A 182 6.60 29.86 2.56
CA TYR A 182 6.60 28.45 2.97
C TYR A 182 7.12 28.21 4.38
N CYS A 183 7.92 29.13 4.93
CA CYS A 183 8.48 29.01 6.27
C CYS A 183 7.38 29.11 7.33
N GLN A 184 6.32 29.90 7.08
CA GLN A 184 5.17 30.02 7.97
C GLN A 184 4.43 28.68 8.17
N TYR A 185 4.36 27.85 7.12
CA TYR A 185 3.67 26.56 7.15
C TYR A 185 4.60 25.42 7.57
N TYR A 186 5.90 25.72 7.66
CA TYR A 186 6.93 24.86 8.17
C TYR A 186 7.18 25.17 9.65
N SER A 187 6.38 24.57 10.54
CA SER A 187 6.59 24.73 11.99
C SER A 187 7.86 24.01 12.43
N LYS A 188 8.83 24.75 12.98
CA LYS A 188 9.98 24.18 13.70
C LYS A 188 9.64 23.72 15.12
N LYS A 189 8.43 24.00 15.62
CA LYS A 189 8.07 23.74 17.04
C LYS A 189 7.72 22.28 17.30
N SER A 190 7.10 21.59 16.34
CA SER A 190 6.73 20.18 16.44
C SER A 190 6.48 19.58 15.06
N LEU A 191 6.86 18.32 14.88
CA LEU A 191 6.51 17.47 13.72
C LEU A 191 4.99 17.37 13.48
N PHE A 192 4.18 17.71 14.49
CA PHE A 192 2.73 17.50 14.52
C PHE A 192 1.91 18.75 14.23
N ASP A 193 2.56 19.93 14.20
CA ASP A 193 1.90 21.22 13.95
C ASP A 193 1.96 21.64 12.46
N GLU A 194 2.23 20.71 11.55
CA GLU A 194 2.42 21.03 10.13
C GLU A 194 1.08 21.44 9.48
N ASP A 195 0.99 22.71 9.10
CA ASP A 195 -0.19 23.24 8.42
C ASP A 195 -0.20 22.82 6.95
N ARG A 196 -1.05 21.84 6.63
CA ARG A 196 -1.21 21.30 5.27
C ARG A 196 -2.04 22.18 4.33
N THR A 197 -2.48 23.36 4.78
CA THR A 197 -3.41 24.20 4.00
C THR A 197 -2.79 24.66 2.68
N VAL A 198 -1.55 25.18 2.68
CA VAL A 198 -0.86 25.59 1.44
C VAL A 198 -0.60 24.42 0.51
N ARG A 199 -0.17 23.26 1.05
CA ARG A 199 0.02 22.04 0.25
C ARG A 199 -1.27 21.63 -0.45
N THR A 200 -2.39 21.65 0.28
CA THR A 200 -3.73 21.31 -0.25
C THR A 200 -4.17 22.32 -1.30
N PHE A 201 -3.99 23.62 -1.04
CA PHE A 201 -4.28 24.70 -1.97
C PHE A 201 -3.49 24.55 -3.28
N LEU A 202 -2.16 24.40 -3.22
CA LEU A 202 -1.31 24.22 -4.40
C LEU A 202 -1.74 22.98 -5.21
N GLU A 203 -2.10 21.88 -4.53
CA GLU A 203 -2.58 20.67 -5.20
C GLU A 203 -3.93 20.89 -5.92
N MET A 204 -4.81 21.72 -5.36
CA MET A 204 -6.06 22.13 -5.99
C MET A 204 -5.80 23.02 -7.21
N CYS A 205 -4.96 24.06 -7.07
CA CYS A 205 -4.59 24.98 -8.16
C CYS A 205 -4.06 24.25 -9.39
N ILE A 206 -3.14 23.32 -9.18
CA ILE A 206 -2.50 22.52 -10.25
C ILE A 206 -3.52 21.66 -11.01
N SER A 207 -4.65 21.34 -10.40
CA SER A 207 -5.68 20.48 -10.99
C SER A 207 -6.79 21.26 -11.68
N GLN A 208 -7.06 22.48 -11.20
CA GLN A 208 -8.28 23.23 -11.51
C GLN A 208 -8.47 23.43 -13.01
N PHE A 209 -7.41 23.81 -13.73
CA PHE A 209 -7.48 24.02 -15.18
C PHE A 209 -8.00 22.78 -15.93
N SER A 210 -7.48 21.61 -15.57
CA SER A 210 -7.84 20.36 -16.23
C SER A 210 -9.25 19.86 -15.89
N ILE A 211 -9.74 20.24 -14.71
CA ILE A 211 -11.12 19.96 -14.27
C ILE A 211 -12.08 20.89 -15.01
N ASN A 212 -11.78 22.19 -15.07
CA ASN A 212 -12.60 23.20 -15.77
C ASN A 212 -12.76 22.93 -17.28
N ARG A 213 -11.90 22.09 -17.86
CA ARG A 213 -11.89 21.75 -19.29
C ARG A 213 -12.38 20.33 -19.57
N ASP A 214 -12.94 19.65 -18.58
CA ASP A 214 -13.39 18.25 -18.66
C ASP A 214 -12.31 17.27 -19.18
N ILE A 215 -11.02 17.60 -18.96
CA ILE A 215 -9.92 16.69 -19.31
C ILE A 215 -9.87 15.56 -18.28
N TYR A 216 -9.99 15.92 -17.01
CA TYR A 216 -9.91 15.00 -15.89
C TYR A 216 -11.03 15.22 -14.87
N THR A 217 -11.53 14.12 -14.30
CA THR A 217 -12.45 14.14 -13.16
C THR A 217 -11.73 13.70 -11.86
N PRO A 218 -11.93 14.41 -10.73
CA PRO A 218 -11.31 14.06 -9.46
C PRO A 218 -12.06 12.92 -8.74
N ILE A 219 -11.43 11.74 -8.64
CA ILE A 219 -12.02 10.55 -8.00
C ILE A 219 -11.16 10.08 -6.83
N GLY A 220 -11.61 10.44 -5.62
CA GLY A 220 -10.85 10.28 -4.37
C GLY A 220 -9.87 11.44 -4.13
N ALA A 221 -8.95 11.26 -3.18
CA ALA A 221 -7.90 12.23 -2.89
C ALA A 221 -6.65 11.98 -3.74
N GLY A 222 -6.03 13.05 -4.26
CA GLY A 222 -4.76 12.99 -5.01
C GLY A 222 -4.81 12.21 -6.32
N LYS A 223 -6.01 12.00 -6.91
CA LYS A 223 -6.19 11.22 -8.14
C LYS A 223 -7.17 11.88 -9.08
N LEU A 224 -6.78 11.91 -10.35
CA LEU A 224 -7.55 12.39 -11.48
C LEU A 224 -7.67 11.26 -12.50
N TYR A 225 -8.81 11.14 -13.19
CA TYR A 225 -9.02 10.15 -14.25
C TYR A 225 -9.58 10.82 -15.50
N GLU A 226 -9.13 10.38 -16.67
CA GLU A 226 -9.54 11.00 -17.94
C GLU A 226 -11.05 10.84 -18.13
N VAL A 227 -11.76 11.92 -18.45
CA VAL A 227 -13.22 11.91 -18.70
C VAL A 227 -13.52 11.11 -19.97
N THR A 228 -12.81 11.43 -21.06
CA THR A 228 -12.83 10.70 -22.34
C THR A 228 -11.44 10.14 -22.64
N PRO A 229 -11.11 8.93 -22.17
CA PRO A 229 -9.81 8.34 -22.45
C PRO A 229 -9.65 8.08 -23.94
N GLU A 230 -8.49 8.39 -24.51
CA GLU A 230 -8.17 8.11 -25.92
C GLU A 230 -8.28 6.61 -26.23
N GLU A 231 -7.92 5.75 -25.27
CA GLU A 231 -8.06 4.31 -25.35
C GLU A 231 -8.74 3.78 -24.07
N GLN A 232 -10.01 3.35 -24.19
CA GLN A 232 -10.66 2.55 -23.14
C GLN A 232 -10.48 1.06 -23.42
N VAL A 233 -9.81 0.37 -22.50
CA VAL A 233 -9.64 -1.09 -22.60
C VAL A 233 -10.74 -1.78 -21.81
N SER A 234 -11.71 -2.36 -22.51
CA SER A 234 -12.67 -3.28 -21.89
C SER A 234 -11.95 -4.53 -21.39
N VAL A 235 -12.21 -4.90 -20.14
CA VAL A 235 -11.58 -6.04 -19.49
C VAL A 235 -12.57 -7.17 -19.19
N GLY A 236 -13.80 -7.05 -19.67
CA GLY A 236 -14.90 -7.99 -19.44
C GLY A 236 -15.73 -7.63 -18.20
N ASN A 237 -16.83 -8.37 -17.98
CA ASN A 237 -17.73 -8.19 -16.82
C ASN A 237 -18.33 -6.77 -16.66
N GLY A 238 -18.48 -6.02 -17.76
CA GLY A 238 -18.91 -4.62 -17.72
C GLY A 238 -17.93 -3.70 -16.99
N VAL A 239 -16.63 -4.00 -17.07
CA VAL A 239 -15.55 -3.22 -16.47
C VAL A 239 -14.60 -2.75 -17.56
N VAL A 240 -14.20 -1.49 -17.46
CA VAL A 240 -13.21 -0.83 -18.33
C VAL A 240 -12.03 -0.33 -17.49
N LEU A 241 -10.84 -0.30 -18.09
CA LEU A 241 -9.69 0.38 -17.50
C LEU A 241 -9.65 1.83 -17.96
N ARG A 242 -9.54 2.76 -17.01
CA ARG A 242 -9.34 4.18 -17.29
C ARG A 242 -7.97 4.65 -16.84
N SER A 243 -7.34 5.40 -17.73
CA SER A 243 -6.12 6.16 -17.48
C SER A 243 -6.40 7.37 -16.60
N GLY A 244 -5.35 7.82 -15.93
CA GLY A 244 -5.42 8.86 -14.93
C GLY A 244 -4.04 9.20 -14.38
N VAL A 245 -4.02 10.14 -13.45
CA VAL A 245 -2.80 10.65 -12.84
C VAL A 245 -2.97 10.73 -11.32
N ALA A 246 -2.00 10.16 -10.61
CA ALA A 246 -1.81 10.40 -9.20
C ALA A 246 -0.98 11.68 -9.03
N LYS A 247 -1.47 12.60 -8.20
CA LYS A 247 -0.86 13.91 -7.97
C LYS A 247 -0.75 14.18 -6.47
N GLY A 248 0.19 15.04 -6.14
CA GLY A 248 0.31 15.62 -4.80
C GLY A 248 1.31 16.76 -4.82
N VAL A 249 1.23 17.63 -3.83
CA VAL A 249 2.30 18.61 -3.56
C VAL A 249 3.06 18.13 -2.35
N ARG A 250 4.33 18.50 -2.19
CA ARG A 250 5.10 18.30 -0.95
C ARG A 250 6.10 19.44 -0.77
N ILE A 251 6.42 19.80 0.46
CA ILE A 251 7.55 20.69 0.72
C ILE A 251 8.84 19.84 0.75
N VAL A 252 9.88 20.31 0.06
CA VAL A 252 11.14 19.58 -0.10
C VAL A 252 12.35 20.47 0.16
N ARG A 253 13.47 19.84 0.47
CA ARG A 253 14.79 20.45 0.30
C ARG A 253 15.22 20.39 -1.16
N ASN A 254 15.71 21.53 -1.64
CA ASN A 254 16.43 21.69 -2.88
C ASN A 254 17.85 22.18 -2.56
N TYR A 255 18.76 21.23 -2.28
CA TYR A 255 20.15 21.52 -1.88
C TYR A 255 20.26 22.56 -0.76
N GLY A 256 19.42 22.43 0.27
CA GLY A 256 19.38 23.32 1.44
C GLY A 256 18.23 24.34 1.42
N ASN A 257 17.70 24.72 0.26
CA ASN A 257 16.58 25.65 0.14
C ASN A 257 15.23 24.93 0.24
N LEU A 258 14.23 25.56 0.86
CA LEU A 258 12.86 25.05 0.89
C LEU A 258 12.13 25.40 -0.41
N ALA A 259 11.40 24.42 -0.96
CA ALA A 259 10.51 24.66 -2.09
C ALA A 259 9.34 23.68 -2.07
N PRO A 260 8.13 24.09 -2.52
CA PRO A 260 7.08 23.14 -2.87
C PRO A 260 7.46 22.39 -4.16
N ALA A 261 7.07 21.12 -4.23
CA ALA A 261 7.24 20.27 -5.41
C ALA A 261 5.94 19.55 -5.75
N LEU A 262 5.53 19.65 -7.01
CA LEU A 262 4.50 18.83 -7.61
C LEU A 262 5.04 17.42 -7.84
N VAL A 263 4.36 16.41 -7.33
CA VAL A 263 4.63 15.00 -7.57
C VAL A 263 3.57 14.45 -8.50
N LEU A 264 3.99 13.78 -9.58
CA LEU A 264 3.09 13.10 -10.51
C LEU A 264 3.47 11.62 -10.68
N ASP A 265 2.49 10.78 -10.98
CA ASP A 265 2.69 9.42 -11.49
C ASP A 265 1.44 9.00 -12.28
N ILE A 266 1.63 8.16 -13.28
CA ILE A 266 0.51 7.60 -14.04
C ILE A 266 -0.30 6.63 -13.19
N LYS A 267 -1.61 6.57 -13.45
CA LYS A 267 -2.52 5.67 -12.76
C LYS A 267 -3.52 5.06 -13.72
N VAL A 268 -3.60 3.74 -13.74
CA VAL A 268 -4.71 3.02 -14.39
C VAL A 268 -5.57 2.37 -13.31
N SER A 269 -6.89 2.47 -13.43
CA SER A 269 -7.83 1.84 -12.49
C SER A 269 -9.07 1.28 -13.19
N PRO A 270 -9.68 0.20 -12.63
CA PRO A 270 -10.90 -0.36 -13.17
C PRO A 270 -12.12 0.45 -12.74
N PHE A 271 -13.02 0.67 -13.68
CA PHE A 271 -14.31 1.35 -13.51
C PHE A 271 -15.42 0.47 -14.06
N TYR A 272 -16.59 0.53 -13.43
CA TYR A 272 -17.80 0.01 -14.04
C TYR A 272 -18.15 0.82 -15.28
N GLU A 273 -18.49 0.13 -16.36
CA GLU A 273 -18.93 0.76 -17.59
C GLU A 273 -20.33 1.37 -17.39
N PRO A 274 -20.58 2.63 -17.81
CA PRO A 274 -21.86 3.31 -17.61
C PRO A 274 -22.93 2.84 -18.60
N ASN A 275 -23.22 1.55 -18.60
CA ASN A 275 -24.16 0.90 -19.50
C ASN A 275 -25.47 0.52 -18.78
N GLY A 276 -26.48 0.16 -19.59
CA GLY A 276 -27.68 -0.51 -19.08
C GLY A 276 -27.32 -1.79 -18.32
N LEU A 277 -28.05 -2.10 -17.26
CA LEU A 277 -27.72 -3.20 -16.35
C LEU A 277 -27.81 -4.58 -17.04
N VAL A 278 -28.67 -4.72 -18.05
CA VAL A 278 -28.83 -5.97 -18.83
C VAL A 278 -27.54 -6.34 -19.58
N PRO A 279 -26.96 -5.49 -20.47
CA PRO A 279 -25.66 -5.75 -21.08
C PRO A 279 -24.56 -6.11 -20.08
N THR A 280 -24.49 -5.40 -18.95
CA THR A 280 -23.51 -5.69 -17.88
C THR A 280 -23.70 -7.08 -17.28
N ILE A 281 -24.95 -7.49 -17.04
CA ILE A 281 -25.26 -8.84 -16.55
C ILE A 281 -24.83 -9.89 -17.57
N PHE A 282 -25.15 -9.72 -18.85
CA PHE A 282 -24.67 -10.64 -19.88
C PHE A 282 -23.15 -10.70 -19.92
N ALA A 283 -22.45 -9.56 -19.81
CA ALA A 283 -20.99 -9.53 -19.76
C ALA A 283 -20.41 -10.31 -18.57
N ILE A 284 -21.00 -10.19 -17.37
CA ILE A 284 -20.62 -10.99 -16.18
C ILE A 284 -20.83 -12.49 -16.43
N MET A 285 -21.87 -12.83 -17.18
CA MET A 285 -22.24 -14.21 -17.48
C MET A 285 -21.54 -14.77 -18.73
N ASN A 286 -20.50 -14.11 -19.25
CA ASN A 286 -19.83 -14.47 -20.50
C ASN A 286 -20.81 -14.61 -21.68
N ASN A 287 -21.73 -13.66 -21.78
CA ASN A 287 -22.79 -13.56 -22.79
C ASN A 287 -23.80 -14.73 -22.82
N ARG A 288 -23.86 -15.54 -21.76
CA ARG A 288 -24.93 -16.55 -21.60
C ARG A 288 -26.14 -15.98 -20.88
N MET A 289 -27.33 -16.54 -21.18
CA MET A 289 -28.57 -16.20 -20.47
C MET A 289 -28.46 -16.57 -18.97
N PRO A 290 -28.71 -15.63 -18.04
CA PRO A 290 -28.74 -15.92 -16.61
C PRO A 290 -29.88 -16.87 -16.24
N GLN A 291 -29.60 -17.82 -15.36
CA GLN A 291 -30.56 -18.69 -14.69
C GLN A 291 -30.77 -18.23 -13.24
N MET A 292 -31.83 -18.71 -12.58
CA MET A 292 -32.16 -18.21 -11.24
C MET A 292 -31.05 -18.44 -10.19
N GLY A 293 -30.28 -19.53 -10.33
CA GLY A 293 -29.13 -19.81 -9.47
C GLY A 293 -27.95 -18.83 -9.64
N ASP A 294 -27.85 -18.15 -10.78
CA ASP A 294 -26.74 -17.26 -11.11
C ASP A 294 -26.80 -15.91 -10.40
N TRP A 295 -28.00 -15.50 -9.94
CA TRP A 295 -28.19 -14.19 -9.30
C TRP A 295 -27.39 -14.02 -8.01
N THR A 296 -26.97 -15.12 -7.37
CA THR A 296 -26.03 -15.09 -6.24
C THR A 296 -24.65 -14.61 -6.67
N HIS A 297 -24.16 -15.07 -7.83
CA HIS A 297 -22.90 -14.63 -8.42
C HIS A 297 -22.98 -13.20 -8.93
N ILE A 298 -24.05 -12.88 -9.68
CA ILE A 298 -24.30 -11.52 -10.20
C ILE A 298 -24.38 -10.50 -9.06
N ARG A 299 -25.06 -10.86 -7.95
CA ARG A 299 -25.11 -10.02 -6.75
C ARG A 299 -23.74 -9.71 -6.17
N LYS A 300 -22.83 -10.69 -6.10
CA LYS A 300 -21.46 -10.44 -5.59
C LYS A 300 -20.72 -9.40 -6.43
N ALA A 301 -20.93 -9.39 -7.75
CA ALA A 301 -20.34 -8.40 -8.64
C ALA A 301 -20.99 -6.99 -8.48
N LEU A 302 -22.32 -6.94 -8.42
CA LEU A 302 -23.09 -5.70 -8.57
C LEU A 302 -23.61 -5.06 -7.27
N VAL A 303 -23.55 -5.73 -6.13
CA VAL A 303 -23.98 -5.15 -4.84
C VAL A 303 -23.28 -3.81 -4.58
N ASP A 304 -24.00 -2.81 -4.09
CA ASP A 304 -23.53 -1.43 -3.88
C ASP A 304 -23.16 -0.62 -5.13
N VAL A 305 -23.19 -1.20 -6.33
CA VAL A 305 -23.09 -0.41 -7.58
C VAL A 305 -24.30 0.50 -7.66
N ARG A 306 -24.09 1.80 -7.87
CA ARG A 306 -25.15 2.78 -8.00
C ARG A 306 -25.68 2.82 -9.42
N VAL A 307 -26.99 2.95 -9.53
CA VAL A 307 -27.72 3.00 -10.80
C VAL A 307 -28.67 4.19 -10.82
N ASN A 308 -28.87 4.75 -12.01
CA ASN A 308 -29.93 5.70 -12.32
C ASN A 308 -31.14 4.95 -12.89
N VAL A 309 -32.33 5.48 -12.62
CA VAL A 309 -33.60 4.93 -13.12
C VAL A 309 -34.00 5.66 -14.41
N MET A 310 -34.12 4.96 -15.52
CA MET A 310 -34.36 5.58 -16.84
C MET A 310 -35.71 6.31 -16.92
N TYR A 311 -36.80 5.66 -16.50
CA TYR A 311 -38.15 6.25 -16.49
C TYR A 311 -38.33 7.33 -15.41
N ALA A 312 -37.36 7.52 -14.52
CA ALA A 312 -37.39 8.50 -13.43
C ALA A 312 -35.98 9.00 -13.12
N LYS A 313 -35.38 9.77 -14.04
CA LYS A 313 -33.95 10.18 -14.03
C LYS A 313 -33.46 10.84 -12.73
N HIS A 314 -34.35 11.47 -11.98
CA HIS A 314 -34.07 12.03 -10.66
C HIS A 314 -33.87 10.99 -9.54
N ARG A 315 -34.13 9.71 -9.81
CA ARG A 315 -33.97 8.61 -8.86
C ARG A 315 -32.68 7.85 -9.14
N SER A 316 -31.86 7.71 -8.10
CA SER A 316 -30.69 6.85 -8.09
C SER A 316 -30.59 6.07 -6.78
N PHE A 317 -29.98 4.89 -6.83
CA PHE A 317 -29.76 4.05 -5.65
C PHE A 317 -28.63 3.06 -5.85
N GLY A 318 -28.05 2.56 -4.75
CA GLY A 318 -27.12 1.41 -4.78
C GLY A 318 -27.88 0.09 -4.84
N ILE A 319 -27.46 -0.84 -5.68
CA ILE A 319 -28.04 -2.20 -5.78
C ILE A 319 -27.86 -2.94 -4.45
N GLY A 320 -28.94 -3.45 -3.85
CA GLY A 320 -28.88 -4.21 -2.60
C GLY A 320 -28.93 -5.71 -2.81
N ARG A 321 -30.02 -6.18 -3.42
CA ARG A 321 -30.25 -7.60 -3.75
C ARG A 321 -31.19 -7.71 -4.94
N PHE A 322 -31.37 -8.92 -5.43
CA PHE A 322 -32.38 -9.27 -6.41
C PHE A 322 -33.54 -9.99 -5.72
N THR A 323 -34.73 -9.94 -6.31
CA THR A 323 -35.87 -10.71 -5.81
C THR A 323 -35.65 -12.21 -5.99
N ASP A 324 -36.21 -13.03 -5.09
CA ASP A 324 -36.10 -14.49 -5.17
C ASP A 324 -37.04 -15.11 -6.23
N GLN A 325 -37.89 -14.28 -6.85
CA GLN A 325 -38.78 -14.66 -7.94
C GLN A 325 -38.66 -13.71 -9.14
N PRO A 326 -39.00 -14.16 -10.36
CA PRO A 326 -39.02 -13.33 -11.56
C PRO A 326 -40.01 -12.16 -11.48
N MET A 327 -39.76 -11.10 -12.26
CA MET A 327 -40.63 -9.93 -12.39
C MET A 327 -42.04 -10.29 -12.86
N SER A 328 -42.17 -11.28 -13.74
CA SER A 328 -43.46 -11.82 -14.20
C SER A 328 -44.37 -12.30 -13.06
N LYS A 329 -43.79 -12.70 -11.92
CA LYS A 329 -44.52 -13.16 -10.72
C LYS A 329 -44.66 -12.08 -9.63
N LEU A 330 -44.03 -10.92 -9.79
CA LEU A 330 -44.15 -9.81 -8.85
C LEU A 330 -45.48 -9.10 -9.05
N ILE A 331 -46.33 -9.09 -8.02
CA ILE A 331 -47.65 -8.43 -8.07
C ILE A 331 -47.56 -7.02 -7.50
N VAL A 332 -47.97 -6.03 -8.30
CA VAL A 332 -48.07 -4.62 -7.95
C VAL A 332 -49.54 -4.22 -7.87
N LYS A 333 -49.90 -3.49 -6.81
CA LYS A 333 -51.24 -2.90 -6.67
C LYS A 333 -51.25 -1.53 -7.34
N TRP A 334 -52.01 -1.37 -8.42
CA TRP A 334 -52.13 -0.10 -9.14
C TRP A 334 -53.60 0.16 -9.51
N GLN A 335 -54.10 1.36 -9.15
CA GLN A 335 -55.51 1.76 -9.34
C GLN A 335 -56.52 0.70 -8.85
N GLY A 336 -56.25 0.08 -7.70
CA GLY A 336 -57.12 -0.95 -7.12
C GLY A 336 -57.00 -2.35 -7.75
N LYS A 337 -56.33 -2.49 -8.90
CA LYS A 337 -56.06 -3.78 -9.56
C LYS A 337 -54.73 -4.39 -9.08
N ARG A 338 -54.66 -5.72 -9.08
CA ARG A 338 -53.43 -6.50 -8.87
C ARG A 338 -52.93 -6.95 -10.23
N VAL A 339 -51.81 -6.41 -10.66
CA VAL A 339 -51.18 -6.70 -11.97
C VAL A 339 -49.75 -7.16 -11.75
N SER A 340 -49.18 -7.89 -12.71
CA SER A 340 -47.74 -8.20 -12.69
C SER A 340 -46.89 -6.94 -12.87
N MET A 341 -45.62 -6.97 -12.48
CA MET A 341 -44.71 -5.85 -12.68
C MET A 341 -44.58 -5.46 -14.18
N PRO A 342 -44.40 -6.40 -15.14
CA PRO A 342 -44.38 -6.05 -16.55
C PRO A 342 -45.66 -5.33 -17.02
N GLU A 343 -46.84 -5.84 -16.65
CA GLU A 343 -48.12 -5.20 -16.98
C GLU A 343 -48.24 -3.81 -16.37
N TYR A 344 -47.81 -3.64 -15.12
CA TYR A 344 -47.77 -2.33 -14.46
C TYR A 344 -46.92 -1.33 -15.25
N PHE A 345 -45.74 -1.73 -15.75
CA PHE A 345 -44.86 -0.85 -16.51
C PHE A 345 -45.43 -0.46 -17.88
N VAL A 346 -46.10 -1.39 -18.56
CA VAL A 346 -46.83 -1.09 -19.80
C VAL A 346 -47.97 -0.12 -19.53
N MET A 347 -48.81 -0.38 -18.52
CA MET A 347 -50.00 0.44 -18.22
C MET A 347 -49.65 1.83 -17.68
N ARG A 348 -48.60 1.97 -16.86
CA ARG A 348 -48.23 3.23 -16.20
C ARG A 348 -47.30 4.10 -17.03
N TYR A 349 -46.34 3.48 -17.71
CA TYR A 349 -45.23 4.18 -18.36
C TYR A 349 -45.17 3.93 -19.88
N GLY A 350 -45.97 3.02 -20.44
CA GLY A 350 -45.87 2.64 -21.85
C GLY A 350 -44.59 1.85 -22.17
N ILE A 351 -43.98 1.21 -21.17
CA ILE A 351 -42.70 0.50 -21.30
C ILE A 351 -42.94 -1.00 -21.30
N THR A 352 -42.54 -1.68 -22.38
CA THR A 352 -42.48 -3.15 -22.46
C THR A 352 -41.21 -3.65 -21.78
N ILE A 353 -41.34 -4.73 -20.99
CA ILE A 353 -40.22 -5.40 -20.33
C ILE A 353 -39.90 -6.68 -21.11
N ASP A 354 -38.72 -6.73 -21.74
CA ASP A 354 -38.29 -7.78 -22.66
C ASP A 354 -37.76 -9.03 -21.94
N PHE A 355 -37.29 -8.89 -20.70
CA PHE A 355 -36.78 -9.95 -19.83
C PHE A 355 -37.66 -10.14 -18.58
N PRO A 356 -38.95 -10.49 -18.73
CA PRO A 356 -39.88 -10.62 -17.60
C PRO A 356 -39.50 -11.77 -16.65
N ASP A 357 -38.68 -12.72 -17.10
CA ASP A 357 -38.19 -13.85 -16.30
C ASP A 357 -36.97 -13.50 -15.42
N PHE A 358 -36.39 -12.30 -15.58
CA PHE A 358 -35.37 -11.80 -14.66
C PHE A 358 -36.01 -11.34 -13.33
N PRO A 359 -35.29 -11.38 -12.20
CA PRO A 359 -35.72 -10.78 -10.95
C PRO A 359 -35.68 -9.26 -11.03
N ALA A 360 -36.40 -8.60 -10.13
CA ALA A 360 -36.28 -7.15 -9.92
C ALA A 360 -35.10 -6.83 -8.98
N VAL A 361 -34.59 -5.60 -9.08
CA VAL A 361 -33.60 -5.06 -8.16
C VAL A 361 -34.29 -4.44 -6.95
N ILE A 362 -33.78 -4.77 -5.76
CA ILE A 362 -34.14 -4.14 -4.49
C ILE A 362 -32.99 -3.19 -4.09
N PRO A 363 -33.26 -1.90 -3.86
CA PRO A 363 -32.26 -0.94 -3.40
C PRO A 363 -31.60 -1.32 -2.08
N ASN A 364 -30.36 -0.87 -1.89
CA ASN A 364 -29.64 -0.94 -0.63
C ASN A 364 -29.96 0.25 0.28
N THR A 365 -31.24 0.57 0.44
CA THR A 365 -31.74 1.61 1.36
C THR A 365 -32.64 0.97 2.41
N PRO A 366 -32.51 1.34 3.71
CA PRO A 366 -33.41 0.84 4.74
C PRO A 366 -34.84 1.22 4.40
N VAL A 367 -35.74 0.24 4.38
CA VAL A 367 -37.17 0.47 4.19
C VAL A 367 -37.74 0.91 5.54
N PRO A 368 -38.31 2.13 5.67
CA PRO A 368 -38.97 2.54 6.89
C PRO A 368 -40.06 1.53 7.29
N ARG A 369 -40.23 1.27 8.60
CA ARG A 369 -41.27 0.34 9.09
C ARG A 369 -42.63 0.71 8.50
N GLY A 370 -43.32 -0.27 7.92
CA GLY A 370 -44.66 -0.09 7.34
C GLY A 370 -44.68 0.36 5.87
N ARG A 371 -43.54 0.65 5.23
CA ARG A 371 -43.49 0.90 3.78
C ARG A 371 -43.20 -0.38 2.99
N PRO A 372 -43.79 -0.56 1.79
CA PRO A 372 -43.45 -1.67 0.91
C PRO A 372 -42.01 -1.54 0.43
N VAL A 373 -41.36 -2.69 0.22
CA VAL A 373 -40.03 -2.75 -0.41
C VAL A 373 -40.18 -2.31 -1.86
N GLU A 374 -39.47 -1.25 -2.24
CA GLU A 374 -39.44 -0.83 -3.64
C GLU A 374 -38.61 -1.80 -4.48
N THR A 375 -39.10 -2.10 -5.68
CA THR A 375 -38.49 -3.03 -6.63
C THR A 375 -38.44 -2.39 -8.02
N PHE A 376 -37.33 -2.54 -8.71
CA PHE A 376 -37.06 -1.88 -10.00
C PHE A 376 -36.73 -2.91 -11.08
N PRO A 377 -37.28 -2.78 -12.31
CA PRO A 377 -36.89 -3.65 -13.41
C PRO A 377 -35.43 -3.43 -13.81
N ILE A 378 -34.70 -4.53 -14.01
CA ILE A 378 -33.28 -4.49 -14.41
C ILE A 378 -33.09 -3.69 -15.70
N GLU A 379 -33.99 -3.87 -16.66
CA GLU A 379 -33.97 -3.15 -17.95
C GLU A 379 -34.08 -1.65 -17.82
N GLN A 380 -34.57 -1.13 -16.69
CA GLN A 380 -34.79 0.30 -16.46
C GLN A 380 -33.69 0.95 -15.63
N LEU A 381 -32.55 0.27 -15.46
CA LEU A 381 -31.43 0.71 -14.65
C LEU A 381 -30.17 0.85 -15.49
N ILE A 382 -29.48 1.99 -15.34
CA ILE A 382 -28.18 2.29 -15.95
C ILE A 382 -27.16 2.48 -14.84
N ILE A 383 -25.98 1.89 -14.98
CA ILE A 383 -24.86 2.10 -14.05
C ILE A 383 -24.39 3.56 -14.13
N MET A 384 -24.28 4.24 -12.99
CA MET A 384 -23.76 5.60 -12.97
C MET A 384 -22.27 5.64 -13.33
N GLU A 385 -21.84 6.71 -13.99
CA GLU A 385 -20.44 6.98 -14.35
C GLU A 385 -19.52 7.11 -13.12
N ASP A 386 -18.20 7.09 -13.37
CA ASP A 386 -17.14 7.35 -12.38
C ASP A 386 -17.09 6.41 -11.16
N GLN A 387 -17.74 5.24 -11.26
CA GLN A 387 -17.71 4.23 -10.20
C GLN A 387 -16.52 3.28 -10.35
N ARG A 388 -15.55 3.38 -9.44
CA ARG A 388 -14.40 2.46 -9.37
C ARG A 388 -14.82 1.06 -8.92
N VAL A 389 -14.19 0.03 -9.47
CA VAL A 389 -14.33 -1.34 -8.96
C VAL A 389 -13.51 -1.49 -7.67
N PRO A 390 -14.14 -1.85 -6.52
CA PRO A 390 -13.44 -2.09 -5.27
C PRO A 390 -12.46 -3.27 -5.36
N LEU A 391 -11.38 -3.23 -4.56
CA LEU A 391 -10.36 -4.28 -4.53
C LEU A 391 -10.93 -5.64 -4.15
N GLU A 392 -11.94 -5.67 -3.29
CA GLU A 392 -12.57 -6.91 -2.80
C GLU A 392 -13.38 -7.62 -3.88
N LYS A 393 -13.73 -6.91 -4.96
CA LYS A 393 -14.48 -7.44 -6.10
C LYS A 393 -13.61 -7.76 -7.31
N MET A 394 -12.28 -7.61 -7.20
CA MET A 394 -11.37 -7.98 -8.27
C MET A 394 -11.13 -9.48 -8.25
N ASP A 395 -11.43 -10.15 -9.36
CA ASP A 395 -11.00 -11.53 -9.57
C ASP A 395 -9.52 -11.59 -10.01
N SER A 396 -8.98 -12.81 -10.11
CA SER A 396 -7.58 -13.02 -10.53
C SER A 396 -7.32 -12.57 -11.98
N GLY A 397 -8.32 -12.66 -12.86
CA GLY A 397 -8.22 -12.24 -14.25
C GLY A 397 -8.12 -10.72 -14.40
N LEU A 398 -9.04 -10.00 -13.77
CA LEU A 398 -9.07 -8.53 -13.72
C LEU A 398 -7.82 -8.00 -13.02
N SER A 399 -7.41 -8.62 -11.91
CA SER A 399 -6.18 -8.24 -11.20
C SER A 399 -4.94 -8.41 -12.08
N GLY A 400 -4.85 -9.50 -12.86
CA GLY A 400 -3.77 -9.73 -13.81
C GLY A 400 -3.73 -8.72 -14.96
N LYS A 401 -4.90 -8.39 -15.53
CA LYS A 401 -5.03 -7.36 -16.58
C LYS A 401 -4.64 -5.97 -16.05
N LEU A 402 -5.12 -5.60 -14.87
CA LEU A 402 -4.77 -4.33 -14.21
C LEU A 402 -3.28 -4.24 -13.88
N LEU A 403 -2.68 -5.34 -13.42
CA LEU A 403 -1.23 -5.41 -13.17
C LEU A 403 -0.45 -5.19 -14.46
N LYS A 404 -0.83 -5.86 -15.55
CA LYS A 404 -0.20 -5.68 -16.86
C LYS A 404 -0.28 -4.23 -17.33
N ALA A 405 -1.46 -3.60 -17.22
CA ALA A 405 -1.66 -2.21 -17.61
C ALA A 405 -0.85 -1.20 -16.78
N ASN A 406 -0.55 -1.49 -15.51
CA ASN A 406 0.27 -0.63 -14.65
C ASN A 406 1.78 -0.96 -14.70
N THR A 407 2.17 -2.06 -15.36
CA THR A 407 3.57 -2.50 -15.50
C THR A 407 4.19 -1.81 -16.72
N VAL A 408 4.64 -0.57 -16.51
CA VAL A 408 5.22 0.29 -17.55
C VAL A 408 6.74 0.41 -17.34
N PRO A 409 7.57 0.24 -18.39
CA PRO A 409 9.02 0.52 -18.37
C PRO A 409 9.36 1.96 -17.92
N PRO A 410 10.58 2.21 -17.41
CA PRO A 410 10.97 3.51 -16.84
C PRO A 410 10.91 4.70 -17.83
N ASP A 411 11.38 4.52 -19.05
CA ASP A 411 11.31 5.49 -20.15
C ASP A 411 9.86 5.84 -20.51
N GLU A 412 9.06 4.84 -20.87
CA GLU A 412 7.65 5.02 -21.24
C GLU A 412 6.85 5.63 -20.06
N ARG A 413 7.21 5.28 -18.82
CA ARG A 413 6.54 5.83 -17.64
C ARG A 413 6.86 7.30 -17.45
N LEU A 414 8.11 7.73 -17.61
CA LEU A 414 8.46 9.15 -17.53
C LEU A 414 7.78 9.93 -18.65
N ASP A 415 7.76 9.42 -19.88
CA ASP A 415 7.08 10.05 -21.01
C ASP A 415 5.59 10.24 -20.73
N LYS A 416 4.90 9.21 -20.23
CA LYS A 416 3.49 9.32 -19.87
C LYS A 416 3.25 10.29 -18.70
N ILE A 417 4.19 10.39 -17.74
CA ILE A 417 4.12 11.40 -16.67
C ILE A 417 4.20 12.81 -17.26
N MET A 418 5.13 13.03 -18.20
CA MET A 418 5.27 14.31 -18.89
C MET A 418 4.02 14.64 -19.71
N GLN A 419 3.47 13.68 -20.45
CA GLN A 419 2.22 13.83 -21.18
C GLN A 419 1.06 14.22 -20.26
N CYS A 420 0.94 13.59 -19.08
CA CYS A 420 -0.06 13.97 -18.09
C CYS A 420 0.12 15.41 -17.62
N ALA A 421 1.35 15.83 -17.33
CA ALA A 421 1.66 17.20 -16.92
C ALA A 421 1.30 18.23 -18.01
N PHE A 422 1.58 17.93 -19.29
CA PHE A 422 1.18 18.76 -20.42
C PHE A 422 -0.34 18.82 -20.59
N LYS A 423 -1.05 17.67 -20.51
CA LYS A 423 -2.52 17.62 -20.53
C LYS A 423 -3.15 18.43 -19.40
N MET A 424 -2.52 18.43 -18.21
CA MET A 424 -2.94 19.26 -17.08
C MET A 424 -2.56 20.74 -17.23
N SER A 425 -1.80 21.10 -18.27
CA SER A 425 -1.32 22.46 -18.54
C SER A 425 -0.54 23.09 -17.38
N VAL A 426 0.23 22.28 -16.64
CA VAL A 426 0.96 22.73 -15.43
C VAL A 426 2.26 23.45 -15.76
N PHE A 427 2.84 23.19 -16.94
CA PHE A 427 4.05 23.86 -17.44
C PHE A 427 3.73 25.05 -18.35
N ASN A 428 2.45 25.33 -18.61
CA ASN A 428 2.04 26.40 -19.50
C ASN A 428 1.79 27.68 -18.72
N GLU A 429 2.58 28.71 -18.99
CA GLU A 429 2.44 30.04 -18.36
C GLU A 429 1.11 30.73 -18.73
N ALA A 430 0.46 30.32 -19.81
CA ALA A 430 -0.87 30.79 -20.19
C ALA A 430 -2.01 30.13 -19.38
N ASN A 431 -1.70 29.21 -18.44
CA ASN A 431 -2.71 28.64 -17.55
C ASN A 431 -3.31 29.76 -16.65
N PRO A 432 -4.59 30.15 -16.86
CA PRO A 432 -5.16 31.33 -16.22
C PRO A 432 -5.18 31.19 -14.69
N VAL A 433 -5.45 29.98 -14.17
CA VAL A 433 -5.49 29.71 -12.73
C VAL A 433 -4.09 29.90 -12.13
N LEU A 434 -3.07 29.23 -12.67
CA LEU A 434 -1.72 29.32 -12.11
C LEU A 434 -1.17 30.76 -12.18
N ARG A 435 -1.39 31.44 -13.30
CA ARG A 435 -0.99 32.84 -13.50
C ARG A 435 -1.66 33.79 -12.49
N ALA A 436 -2.96 33.63 -12.24
CA ALA A 436 -3.69 34.49 -11.31
C ALA A 436 -3.18 34.39 -9.86
N PHE A 437 -2.59 33.25 -9.47
CA PHE A 437 -1.96 33.06 -8.17
C PHE A 437 -0.43 33.27 -8.20
N GLY A 438 0.16 33.68 -9.34
CA GLY A 438 1.61 33.86 -9.50
C GLY A 438 2.40 32.55 -9.32
N ILE A 439 1.83 31.43 -9.76
CA ILE A 439 2.41 30.08 -9.63
C ILE A 439 3.02 29.65 -10.97
N THR A 440 4.25 29.16 -10.94
CA THR A 440 4.90 28.49 -12.08
C THR A 440 5.50 27.15 -11.66
N VAL A 441 5.56 26.18 -12.59
CA VAL A 441 6.17 24.86 -12.34
C VAL A 441 7.38 24.69 -13.25
N ASP A 442 8.54 24.43 -12.66
CA ASP A 442 9.80 24.28 -13.39
C ASP A 442 9.93 22.87 -13.98
N GLN A 443 9.72 22.74 -15.29
CA GLN A 443 9.80 21.48 -16.03
C GLN A 443 11.15 20.76 -15.89
N THR A 444 12.24 21.51 -15.74
CA THR A 444 13.62 20.97 -15.73
C THR A 444 14.13 20.64 -14.34
N SER A 445 13.39 21.08 -13.31
CA SER A 445 13.79 20.93 -11.91
C SER A 445 13.77 19.49 -11.38
N ASN A 446 13.32 18.52 -12.19
CA ASN A 446 13.24 17.11 -11.85
C ASN A 446 14.59 16.37 -11.85
N ARG A 447 15.68 17.04 -12.26
CA ARG A 447 17.06 16.51 -12.16
C ARG A 447 17.51 16.37 -10.72
N ILE A 448 18.10 15.22 -10.38
CA ILE A 448 18.59 14.89 -9.05
C ILE A 448 19.95 14.20 -9.12
N VAL A 449 20.68 14.20 -8.00
CA VAL A 449 21.88 13.39 -7.81
C VAL A 449 21.50 12.10 -7.08
N ILE A 450 22.02 10.98 -7.56
CA ILE A 450 21.76 9.65 -7.01
C ILE A 450 23.09 9.05 -6.56
N GLY A 451 23.18 8.68 -5.29
CA GLY A 451 24.33 7.94 -4.76
C GLY A 451 24.11 6.44 -4.91
N VAL A 452 25.12 5.68 -5.33
CA VAL A 452 25.02 4.21 -5.46
C VAL A 452 25.91 3.51 -4.43
N ARG A 453 25.31 2.64 -3.62
CA ARG A 453 26.00 1.76 -2.67
C ARG A 453 26.27 0.40 -3.30
N SER A 454 27.33 -0.29 -2.88
CA SER A 454 27.59 -1.64 -3.39
C SER A 454 26.72 -2.69 -2.70
N SER A 455 26.52 -3.82 -3.36
CA SER A 455 25.87 -4.96 -2.71
C SER A 455 26.72 -5.49 -1.55
N PRO A 456 26.09 -5.91 -0.42
CA PRO A 456 26.76 -6.63 0.64
C PRO A 456 27.26 -7.99 0.12
N ARG A 457 28.35 -8.47 0.70
CA ARG A 457 28.89 -9.81 0.42
C ARG A 457 28.10 -10.84 1.21
N ILE A 458 27.93 -12.05 0.70
CA ILE A 458 27.10 -13.09 1.31
C ILE A 458 27.98 -14.20 1.86
N LEU A 459 27.88 -14.49 3.15
CA LEU A 459 28.58 -15.58 3.83
C LEU A 459 27.71 -16.83 3.92
N TYR A 460 28.27 -17.96 3.49
CA TYR A 460 27.74 -19.32 3.66
C TYR A 460 28.63 -20.12 4.63
N ALA A 461 28.27 -21.39 4.87
CA ALA A 461 29.12 -22.30 5.65
C ALA A 461 30.55 -22.41 5.11
N LYS A 462 31.46 -22.91 5.95
CA LYS A 462 32.89 -23.07 5.64
C LYS A 462 33.58 -21.75 5.23
N ASN A 463 33.07 -20.62 5.73
CA ASN A 463 33.55 -19.27 5.43
C ASN A 463 33.56 -18.91 3.92
N GLN A 464 32.68 -19.54 3.13
CA GLN A 464 32.57 -19.22 1.71
C GLN A 464 31.85 -17.87 1.53
N ILE A 465 32.55 -16.91 0.92
CA ILE A 465 32.00 -15.57 0.62
C ILE A 465 31.66 -15.47 -0.87
N ILE A 466 30.44 -15.04 -1.16
CA ILE A 466 29.93 -14.83 -2.51
C ILE A 466 29.57 -13.36 -2.70
N ASN A 467 30.00 -12.77 -3.82
CA ASN A 467 29.62 -11.42 -4.21
C ASN A 467 28.37 -11.49 -5.10
N PRO A 468 27.28 -10.78 -4.77
CA PRO A 468 26.16 -10.60 -5.67
C PRO A 468 26.59 -9.92 -6.99
N SER A 469 25.88 -10.22 -8.07
CA SER A 469 26.04 -9.51 -9.34
C SER A 469 25.75 -8.00 -9.14
N PRO A 470 26.63 -7.10 -9.63
CA PRO A 470 26.41 -5.67 -9.58
C PRO A 470 25.12 -5.23 -10.31
N ASP A 471 24.76 -5.91 -11.40
CA ASP A 471 23.70 -5.45 -12.30
C ASP A 471 22.31 -5.79 -11.78
N ASN A 472 22.15 -6.98 -11.21
CA ASN A 472 20.84 -7.53 -10.85
C ASN A 472 20.72 -8.03 -9.41
N THR A 473 21.77 -7.86 -8.59
CA THR A 473 21.83 -8.30 -7.18
C THR A 473 21.58 -9.78 -6.94
N GLU A 474 21.79 -10.61 -7.96
CA GLU A 474 21.63 -12.05 -7.87
C GLU A 474 22.94 -12.73 -7.45
N TRP A 475 22.83 -13.77 -6.63
CA TRP A 475 23.95 -14.69 -6.38
C TRP A 475 23.56 -16.17 -6.51
N THR A 476 22.46 -16.48 -7.20
CA THR A 476 21.93 -17.84 -7.34
C THR A 476 22.97 -18.84 -7.85
N LYS A 477 23.64 -18.57 -8.99
CA LYS A 477 24.54 -19.56 -9.65
C LYS A 477 25.66 -20.07 -8.74
N LEU A 478 26.29 -19.17 -7.99
CA LEU A 478 27.33 -19.50 -7.02
C LEU A 478 26.71 -19.98 -5.71
N GLY A 479 25.63 -19.32 -5.30
CA GLY A 479 24.89 -19.60 -4.07
C GLY A 479 24.42 -21.04 -3.99
N VAL A 480 23.88 -21.62 -5.08
CA VAL A 480 23.36 -23.00 -5.11
C VAL A 480 24.42 -24.10 -4.93
N GLN A 481 25.70 -23.75 -5.02
CA GLN A 481 26.84 -24.66 -4.84
C GLN A 481 27.35 -24.67 -3.39
N ALA A 482 27.02 -23.64 -2.62
CA ALA A 482 27.42 -23.52 -1.22
C ALA A 482 26.59 -24.43 -0.30
N GLN A 483 27.06 -24.67 0.93
CA GLN A 483 26.25 -25.28 1.98
C GLN A 483 25.63 -24.19 2.86
N TYR A 484 24.45 -24.46 3.41
CA TYR A 484 23.78 -23.52 4.31
C TYR A 484 24.60 -23.27 5.58
N LEU A 485 24.49 -22.05 6.12
CA LEU A 485 25.24 -21.63 7.30
C LEU A 485 24.84 -22.40 8.56
N GLN A 486 23.54 -22.70 8.72
CA GLN A 486 22.99 -23.51 9.79
C GLN A 486 21.90 -24.44 9.23
N THR A 487 21.98 -25.72 9.59
CA THR A 487 21.00 -26.76 9.24
C THR A 487 20.66 -27.59 10.47
N ASN A 488 19.50 -28.23 10.44
CA ASN A 488 19.12 -29.26 11.42
C ASN A 488 18.68 -30.51 10.68
N GLU A 489 18.88 -31.67 11.29
CA GLU A 489 18.41 -32.94 10.75
C GLU A 489 16.86 -32.99 10.77
N LEU A 490 16.27 -33.64 9.77
CA LEU A 490 14.82 -33.92 9.73
C LEU A 490 14.62 -35.41 9.50
N MET A 491 14.24 -36.11 10.57
CA MET A 491 14.29 -37.57 10.64
C MET A 491 12.92 -38.20 10.59
N ASN A 492 11.91 -37.58 11.22
CA ASN A 492 10.55 -38.11 11.23
C ASN A 492 9.55 -37.11 10.64
N TRP A 493 9.34 -37.20 9.33
CA TRP A 493 8.49 -36.26 8.60
C TRP A 493 7.62 -36.95 7.54
N ILE A 494 6.55 -36.27 7.15
CA ILE A 494 5.51 -36.82 6.27
C ILE A 494 5.42 -36.05 4.95
N MET A 495 5.17 -36.80 3.87
CA MET A 495 4.57 -36.26 2.65
C MET A 495 3.12 -36.75 2.54
N LEU A 496 2.17 -35.81 2.61
CA LEU A 496 0.73 -36.08 2.61
C LEU A 496 0.10 -35.66 1.27
N THR A 497 -0.65 -36.56 0.64
CA THR A 497 -1.36 -36.28 -0.62
C THR A 497 -2.66 -37.08 -0.78
N ASP A 498 -3.55 -36.63 -1.66
CA ASP A 498 -4.78 -37.33 -2.05
C ASP A 498 -4.50 -38.28 -3.22
N GLU A 499 -5.05 -39.49 -3.17
CA GLU A 499 -4.90 -40.52 -4.21
C GLU A 499 -5.31 -40.00 -5.60
N ARG A 500 -6.31 -39.13 -5.70
CA ARG A 500 -6.78 -38.53 -6.96
C ARG A 500 -5.67 -37.76 -7.68
N HIS A 501 -4.74 -37.19 -6.93
CA HIS A 501 -3.61 -36.43 -7.49
C HIS A 501 -2.54 -37.33 -8.11
N LEU A 502 -2.61 -38.64 -7.86
CA LEU A 502 -1.70 -39.66 -8.38
C LEU A 502 -2.29 -40.43 -9.59
N ARG A 503 -3.60 -40.35 -9.85
CA ARG A 503 -4.34 -41.18 -10.82
C ARG A 503 -4.07 -40.89 -12.32
N GLY A 504 -3.05 -40.10 -12.65
CA GLY A 504 -2.68 -39.77 -14.04
C GLY A 504 -1.27 -40.22 -14.47
N ASP A 505 -0.49 -40.84 -13.59
CA ASP A 505 0.94 -41.05 -13.83
C ASP A 505 1.27 -42.52 -14.15
N LYS A 506 1.02 -42.94 -15.41
CA LYS A 506 1.42 -44.28 -15.90
C LYS A 506 2.92 -44.37 -16.24
N ASP A 507 3.63 -43.24 -16.25
CA ASP A 507 5.00 -43.13 -16.81
C ASP A 507 6.14 -43.07 -15.76
N THR A 508 5.85 -43.01 -14.46
CA THR A 508 6.91 -43.05 -13.42
C THR A 508 6.92 -44.41 -12.71
N LYS A 509 8.02 -45.17 -12.87
CA LYS A 509 8.21 -46.48 -12.22
C LYS A 509 8.03 -46.46 -10.70
N ASP A 510 8.25 -45.31 -10.05
CA ASP A 510 8.20 -45.13 -8.59
C ASP A 510 7.06 -44.20 -8.09
N GLY A 511 6.24 -43.61 -8.97
CA GLY A 511 5.19 -42.64 -8.62
C GLY A 511 5.69 -41.20 -8.38
N LEU A 512 4.95 -40.20 -8.89
CA LEU A 512 5.32 -38.78 -8.93
C LEU A 512 5.91 -38.20 -7.63
N VAL A 513 5.24 -38.47 -6.49
CA VAL A 513 5.61 -37.91 -5.19
C VAL A 513 6.90 -38.54 -4.63
N LYS A 514 7.12 -39.84 -4.84
CA LYS A 514 8.37 -40.50 -4.44
C LYS A 514 9.55 -40.01 -5.28
N ALA A 515 9.35 -39.83 -6.59
CA ALA A 515 10.37 -39.25 -7.46
C ALA A 515 10.74 -37.81 -7.04
N PHE A 516 9.75 -37.02 -6.60
CA PHE A 516 10.00 -35.70 -6.04
C PHE A 516 10.79 -35.76 -4.72
N ALA A 517 10.41 -36.65 -3.80
CA ALA A 517 11.11 -36.85 -2.54
C ALA A 517 12.60 -37.19 -2.76
N SER A 518 12.91 -38.10 -3.68
CA SER A 518 14.30 -38.45 -4.02
C SER A 518 15.09 -37.21 -4.47
N LYS A 519 14.56 -36.43 -5.43
CA LYS A 519 15.23 -35.21 -5.90
C LYS A 519 15.41 -34.17 -4.79
N LEU A 520 14.42 -34.04 -3.90
CA LEU A 520 14.47 -33.13 -2.76
C LEU A 520 15.59 -33.52 -1.79
N ILE A 521 15.66 -34.79 -1.39
CA ILE A 521 16.67 -35.31 -0.45
C ILE A 521 18.08 -35.16 -1.04
N ASP A 522 18.28 -35.57 -2.31
CA ASP A 522 19.59 -35.47 -2.98
C ASP A 522 20.08 -34.03 -3.04
N LYS A 523 19.18 -33.09 -3.31
CA LYS A 523 19.52 -31.68 -3.37
C LYS A 523 19.71 -31.09 -1.97
N ALA A 524 18.92 -31.48 -0.97
CA ALA A 524 19.10 -31.05 0.42
C ALA A 524 20.47 -31.46 0.97
N ARG A 525 20.91 -32.71 0.73
CA ARG A 525 22.24 -33.19 1.14
C ARG A 525 23.36 -32.33 0.55
N LYS A 526 23.26 -31.94 -0.73
CA LYS A 526 24.23 -31.03 -1.37
C LYS A 526 24.31 -29.65 -0.70
N ARG A 527 23.24 -29.23 -0.01
CA ARG A 527 23.18 -27.99 0.78
C ARG A 527 23.62 -28.18 2.23
N GLY A 528 24.00 -29.39 2.64
CA GLY A 528 24.35 -29.72 4.02
C GLY A 528 23.14 -29.97 4.93
N LEU A 529 21.96 -30.22 4.35
CA LEU A 529 20.73 -30.54 5.07
C LEU A 529 20.44 -32.04 4.95
N GLU A 530 20.49 -32.75 6.08
CA GLU A 530 20.20 -34.18 6.13
C GLU A 530 18.70 -34.43 6.33
N LEU A 531 18.11 -35.14 5.36
CA LEU A 531 16.70 -35.52 5.35
C LEU A 531 16.59 -37.05 5.20
N THR A 532 15.82 -37.70 6.07
CA THR A 532 15.44 -39.11 5.88
C THR A 532 14.38 -39.26 4.79
N ILE A 533 14.10 -40.50 4.39
CA ILE A 533 12.96 -40.82 3.53
C ILE A 533 11.66 -40.52 4.31
N PRO A 534 10.75 -39.68 3.79
CA PRO A 534 9.53 -39.34 4.50
C PRO A 534 8.55 -40.52 4.57
N HIS A 535 7.68 -40.48 5.57
CA HIS A 535 6.48 -41.31 5.59
C HIS A 535 5.48 -40.79 4.55
N PHE A 536 5.19 -41.60 3.53
CA PHE A 536 4.21 -41.28 2.50
C PHE A 536 2.80 -41.63 2.97
N ILE A 537 1.95 -40.63 3.15
CA ILE A 537 0.53 -40.82 3.48
C ILE A 537 -0.30 -40.43 2.26
N VAL A 538 -1.00 -41.42 1.72
CA VAL A 538 -1.96 -41.24 0.62
C VAL A 538 -3.33 -41.66 1.12
N PHE A 539 -4.34 -40.82 0.92
CA PHE A 539 -5.70 -41.10 1.35
C PHE A 539 -6.72 -40.90 0.22
N SER A 540 -7.86 -41.58 0.35
CA SER A 540 -8.92 -41.64 -0.67
C SER A 540 -10.24 -41.09 -0.12
N ARG A 541 -10.23 -39.83 0.35
CA ARG A 541 -11.46 -39.11 0.76
C ARG A 541 -11.50 -37.76 0.07
N SER A 542 -12.60 -37.47 -0.63
CA SER A 542 -12.75 -36.24 -1.39
C SER A 542 -13.17 -35.05 -0.52
N GLY A 543 -12.59 -33.89 -0.81
CA GLY A 543 -13.03 -32.60 -0.26
C GLY A 543 -12.42 -32.24 1.09
N ILE A 544 -12.79 -31.05 1.58
CA ILE A 544 -12.14 -30.42 2.74
C ILE A 544 -12.25 -31.24 4.03
N GLN A 545 -13.35 -31.99 4.21
CA GLN A 545 -13.56 -32.82 5.40
C GLN A 545 -12.53 -33.96 5.50
N GLY A 546 -12.19 -34.59 4.37
CA GLY A 546 -11.17 -35.63 4.33
C GLY A 546 -9.78 -35.08 4.69
N TRP A 547 -9.49 -33.85 4.25
CA TRP A 547 -8.26 -33.15 4.63
C TRP A 547 -8.21 -32.83 6.13
N MET A 548 -9.31 -32.35 6.72
CA MET A 548 -9.40 -32.08 8.17
C MET A 548 -9.09 -33.33 8.98
N GLU A 549 -9.80 -34.43 8.72
CA GLU A 549 -9.62 -35.70 9.43
C GLU A 549 -8.19 -36.23 9.32
N MET A 550 -7.60 -36.15 8.12
CA MET A 550 -6.25 -36.66 7.89
C MET A 550 -5.18 -35.79 8.55
N LEU A 551 -5.33 -34.45 8.50
CA LEU A 551 -4.42 -33.53 9.19
C LEU A 551 -4.47 -33.75 10.70
N GLU A 552 -5.66 -33.86 11.30
CA GLU A 552 -5.81 -34.15 12.73
C GLU A 552 -5.17 -35.49 13.12
N ARG A 553 -5.33 -36.53 12.29
CA ARG A 553 -4.66 -37.83 12.53
C ARG A 553 -3.14 -37.71 12.48
N CYS A 554 -2.60 -36.97 11.51
CA CYS A 554 -1.15 -36.77 11.39
C CYS A 554 -0.62 -35.96 12.59
N LEU A 555 -1.32 -34.93 13.02
CA LEU A 555 -0.88 -34.05 14.12
C LEU A 555 -0.82 -34.77 15.48
N ASN A 556 -1.55 -35.87 15.65
CA ASN A 556 -1.53 -36.70 16.86
C ASN A 556 -0.42 -37.75 16.89
N SER A 557 0.50 -37.75 15.91
CA SER A 557 1.64 -38.67 15.85
C SER A 557 2.95 -37.93 16.11
N ASN A 558 4.02 -38.64 16.49
CA ASN A 558 5.31 -38.04 16.86
C ASN A 558 6.10 -37.52 15.63
N ILE A 559 5.59 -36.52 14.91
CA ILE A 559 6.14 -36.00 13.64
C ILE A 559 6.81 -34.63 13.85
N GLU A 560 7.88 -34.41 13.11
CA GLU A 560 8.65 -33.17 13.12
C GLU A 560 8.17 -32.17 12.07
N PHE A 561 7.68 -32.65 10.92
CA PHE A 561 7.31 -31.80 9.79
C PHE A 561 6.27 -32.46 8.86
N ILE A 562 5.34 -31.66 8.32
CA ILE A 562 4.36 -32.11 7.33
C ILE A 562 4.52 -31.35 6.01
N MET A 563 4.81 -32.08 4.93
CA MET A 563 4.75 -31.56 3.57
C MET A 563 3.44 -31.99 2.90
N LEU A 564 2.55 -31.03 2.64
CA LEU A 564 1.26 -31.28 1.96
C LEU A 564 1.41 -31.05 0.46
N ILE A 565 0.91 -31.99 -0.35
CA ILE A 565 0.92 -31.93 -1.82
C ILE A 565 -0.48 -32.06 -2.41
N ASP A 566 -0.98 -31.00 -3.03
CA ASP A 566 -2.29 -30.95 -3.68
C ASP A 566 -2.39 -29.88 -4.80
N TYR A 567 -3.54 -29.82 -5.47
CA TYR A 567 -3.81 -28.79 -6.47
C TYR A 567 -4.27 -27.49 -5.83
N LYS A 568 -3.91 -26.35 -6.44
CA LYS A 568 -4.30 -25.02 -5.95
C LYS A 568 -5.81 -24.77 -5.88
N SER A 569 -6.62 -25.59 -6.56
CA SER A 569 -8.07 -25.51 -6.55
C SER A 569 -8.70 -25.94 -5.23
N GLU A 570 -7.98 -26.75 -4.44
CA GLU A 570 -8.44 -27.23 -3.15
C GLU A 570 -8.08 -26.19 -2.07
N ASP A 571 -9.06 -25.74 -1.28
CA ASP A 571 -8.87 -24.71 -0.25
C ASP A 571 -8.19 -25.25 1.03
N THR A 572 -7.11 -26.00 0.86
CA THR A 572 -6.39 -26.71 1.93
C THR A 572 -5.29 -25.85 2.55
N HIS A 573 -4.80 -24.84 1.82
CA HIS A 573 -3.68 -24.02 2.28
C HIS A 573 -4.02 -23.28 3.58
N GLY A 574 -5.19 -22.63 3.62
CA GLY A 574 -5.67 -21.95 4.82
C GLY A 574 -5.81 -22.93 5.99
N LEU A 575 -6.40 -24.09 5.74
CA LEU A 575 -6.60 -25.13 6.75
C LEU A 575 -5.27 -25.66 7.32
N LEU A 576 -4.29 -25.98 6.48
CA LEU A 576 -2.96 -26.42 6.91
C LEU A 576 -2.30 -25.36 7.80
N LYS A 577 -2.41 -24.08 7.44
CA LYS A 577 -1.79 -22.97 8.20
C LYS A 577 -2.52 -22.63 9.51
N TYR A 578 -3.83 -22.86 9.56
CA TYR A 578 -4.60 -22.82 10.78
C TYR A 578 -4.16 -23.92 11.76
N TYR A 579 -4.03 -25.17 11.28
CA TYR A 579 -3.55 -26.28 12.10
C TYR A 579 -2.08 -26.13 12.51
N GLU A 580 -1.20 -25.63 11.63
CA GLU A 580 0.19 -25.28 11.95
C GLU A 580 0.28 -24.34 13.17
N ALA A 581 -0.59 -23.31 13.21
CA ALA A 581 -0.65 -22.39 14.34
C ALA A 581 -1.18 -23.08 15.61
N ARG A 582 -2.30 -23.79 15.50
CA ARG A 582 -3.00 -24.41 16.66
C ARG A 582 -2.21 -25.55 17.31
N TYR A 583 -1.44 -26.30 16.53
CA TYR A 583 -0.69 -27.48 17.00
C TYR A 583 0.83 -27.25 17.02
N HIS A 584 1.30 -26.05 16.65
CA HIS A 584 2.73 -25.70 16.58
C HIS A 584 3.57 -26.71 15.76
N MET A 585 3.01 -27.16 14.62
CA MET A 585 3.64 -28.13 13.71
C MET A 585 4.25 -27.44 12.50
N PRO A 586 5.56 -27.57 12.21
CA PRO A 586 6.14 -27.09 10.96
C PRO A 586 5.47 -27.72 9.74
N THR A 587 5.01 -26.89 8.79
CA THR A 587 4.41 -27.38 7.55
C THR A 587 4.88 -26.65 6.28
N GLN A 588 4.86 -27.38 5.17
CA GLN A 588 5.08 -26.81 3.84
C GLN A 588 4.07 -27.38 2.83
N HIS A 589 3.30 -26.48 2.23
CA HIS A 589 2.42 -26.81 1.12
C HIS A 589 3.21 -26.69 -0.20
N VAL A 590 3.17 -27.72 -1.06
CA VAL A 590 3.74 -27.71 -2.41
C VAL A 590 2.67 -28.13 -3.41
N SER A 591 2.38 -27.30 -4.40
CA SER A 591 1.33 -27.65 -5.36
C SER A 591 1.78 -28.75 -6.33
N VAL A 592 0.86 -29.61 -6.78
CA VAL A 592 1.14 -30.69 -7.74
C VAL A 592 1.80 -30.16 -9.02
N GLU A 593 1.42 -28.97 -9.50
CA GLU A 593 2.05 -28.37 -10.68
C GLU A 593 3.54 -28.09 -10.44
N LYS A 594 3.94 -27.70 -9.22
CA LYS A 594 5.35 -27.48 -8.86
C LYS A 594 6.11 -28.80 -8.77
N VAL A 595 5.47 -29.85 -8.26
CA VAL A 595 6.03 -31.21 -8.25
C VAL A 595 6.30 -31.68 -9.68
N ILE A 596 5.34 -31.51 -10.59
CA ILE A 596 5.49 -31.83 -12.03
C ILE A 596 6.63 -31.02 -12.67
N GLU A 597 6.73 -29.72 -12.37
CA GLU A 597 7.82 -28.87 -12.86
C GLU A 597 9.21 -29.38 -12.45
N VAL A 598 9.35 -29.90 -11.24
CA VAL A 598 10.63 -30.44 -10.73
C VAL A 598 10.92 -31.84 -11.29
N VAL A 599 9.94 -32.74 -11.25
CA VAL A 599 10.13 -34.14 -11.63
C VAL A 599 10.23 -34.28 -13.14
N LYS A 600 9.24 -33.79 -13.89
CA LYS A 600 9.11 -34.00 -15.34
C LYS A 600 9.84 -32.95 -16.17
N ARG A 601 9.87 -31.68 -15.73
CA ARG A 601 10.46 -30.57 -16.50
C ARG A 601 11.85 -30.14 -16.02
N GLY A 602 12.39 -30.79 -14.99
CA GLY A 602 13.74 -30.52 -14.49
C GLY A 602 13.96 -29.10 -13.98
N LYS A 603 12.93 -28.39 -13.49
CA LYS A 603 13.07 -27.01 -13.00
C LYS A 603 13.81 -26.94 -11.66
N THR A 604 15.14 -26.96 -11.72
CA THR A 604 16.04 -26.94 -10.55
C THR A 604 15.85 -25.73 -9.63
N GLN A 605 15.58 -24.54 -10.17
CA GLN A 605 15.33 -23.34 -9.35
C GLN A 605 14.08 -23.46 -8.48
N THR A 606 13.05 -24.17 -8.97
CA THR A 606 11.83 -24.39 -8.19
C THR A 606 12.13 -25.29 -6.99
N LEU A 607 12.93 -26.34 -7.21
CA LEU A 607 13.41 -27.23 -6.15
C LEU A 607 14.28 -26.49 -5.13
N GLU A 608 15.22 -25.64 -5.58
CA GLU A 608 16.06 -24.82 -4.69
C GLU A 608 15.20 -23.93 -3.78
N ASN A 609 14.22 -23.23 -4.33
CA ASN A 609 13.34 -22.36 -3.54
C ASN A 609 12.50 -23.16 -2.52
N ILE A 610 12.10 -24.39 -2.85
CA ILE A 610 11.40 -25.28 -1.91
C ILE A 610 12.32 -25.66 -0.74
N ILE A 611 13.58 -26.01 -1.01
CA ILE A 611 14.55 -26.43 0.00
C ILE A 611 15.01 -25.25 0.87
N ASN A 612 15.20 -24.06 0.29
CA ASN A 612 15.50 -22.85 1.06
C ASN A 612 14.43 -22.59 2.13
N LYS A 613 13.15 -22.74 1.76
CA LYS A 613 12.01 -22.61 2.69
C LYS A 613 11.99 -23.73 3.73
N LEU A 614 12.30 -24.96 3.32
CA LEU A 614 12.34 -26.12 4.21
C LEU A 614 13.38 -25.92 5.31
N ASN A 615 14.61 -25.51 4.96
CA ASN A 615 15.66 -25.24 5.95
C ASN A 615 15.24 -24.12 6.93
N CYS A 616 14.68 -23.02 6.45
CA CYS A 616 14.20 -21.93 7.31
C CYS A 616 13.10 -22.36 8.28
N LYS A 617 12.21 -23.28 7.86
CA LYS A 617 11.15 -23.82 8.72
C LYS A 617 11.70 -24.87 9.69
N ASN A 618 12.71 -25.61 9.27
CA ASN A 618 13.47 -26.53 10.10
C ASN A 618 14.56 -25.82 10.93
N PHE A 619 14.27 -24.61 11.42
CA PHE A 619 15.12 -23.85 12.35
C PHE A 619 16.54 -23.53 11.84
N GLY A 620 16.78 -23.64 10.53
CA GLY A 620 18.04 -23.37 9.87
C GLY A 620 18.19 -21.93 9.35
N LEU A 621 19.42 -21.60 8.94
CA LEU A 621 19.78 -20.32 8.33
C LEU A 621 20.60 -20.59 7.06
N ASN A 622 20.16 -20.04 5.93
CA ASN A 622 20.75 -20.37 4.64
C ASN A 622 22.09 -19.64 4.44
N TYR A 623 22.13 -18.34 4.73
CA TYR A 623 23.31 -17.48 4.60
C TYR A 623 23.12 -16.19 5.40
N MET A 624 24.18 -15.42 5.56
CA MET A 624 24.12 -14.08 6.14
C MET A 624 24.80 -13.01 5.26
N PRO A 625 24.19 -11.83 5.08
CA PRO A 625 24.86 -10.70 4.43
C PRO A 625 25.84 -10.02 5.39
N LEU A 626 27.01 -9.66 4.87
CA LEU A 626 28.02 -8.89 5.59
C LEU A 626 27.75 -7.40 5.38
N VAL A 627 27.50 -6.68 6.48
CA VAL A 627 27.34 -5.22 6.47
C VAL A 627 28.57 -4.53 5.90
N GLU A 628 28.37 -3.39 5.25
CA GLU A 628 29.47 -2.59 4.74
C GLU A 628 30.30 -1.97 5.87
N ARG A 629 31.56 -1.59 5.55
CA ARG A 629 32.50 -1.03 6.53
C ARG A 629 31.94 0.19 7.26
N SER A 630 31.15 1.04 6.58
CA SER A 630 30.56 2.20 7.22
C SER A 630 29.59 1.83 8.35
N ALA A 631 28.82 0.76 8.19
CA ALA A 631 27.87 0.26 9.18
C ALA A 631 28.42 -0.85 10.08
N GLU A 632 29.73 -1.16 10.01
CA GLU A 632 30.35 -2.28 10.72
C GLU A 632 30.19 -2.18 12.24
N ARG A 633 30.08 -0.96 12.78
CA ARG A 633 29.75 -0.72 14.20
C ARG A 633 28.47 -1.42 14.66
N PHE A 634 27.53 -1.63 13.74
CA PHE A 634 26.19 -2.19 13.98
C PHE A 634 25.99 -3.60 13.40
N ALA A 635 27.08 -4.27 13.00
CA ALA A 635 27.06 -5.67 12.61
C ALA A 635 26.36 -6.53 13.68
N LEU A 636 25.38 -7.35 13.27
CA LEU A 636 24.49 -8.08 14.17
C LEU A 636 25.25 -9.13 15.01
N GLU A 637 26.37 -9.63 14.48
CA GLU A 637 27.30 -10.57 15.11
C GLU A 637 27.98 -9.99 16.36
N LYS A 638 28.03 -8.66 16.51
CA LYS A 638 28.59 -8.01 17.70
C LYS A 638 27.65 -8.05 18.91
N GLY A 639 26.40 -8.50 18.74
CA GLY A 639 25.44 -8.67 19.83
C GLY A 639 24.95 -7.38 20.49
N LYS A 640 25.22 -6.21 19.89
CA LYS A 640 24.85 -4.89 20.45
C LYS A 640 23.53 -4.33 19.93
N VAL A 641 22.99 -4.90 18.86
CA VAL A 641 21.85 -4.38 18.12
C VAL A 641 20.72 -5.40 18.10
N LEU A 642 19.56 -4.99 18.57
CA LEU A 642 18.28 -5.67 18.35
C LEU A 642 17.50 -4.87 17.31
N VAL A 643 17.01 -5.55 16.28
CA VAL A 643 16.16 -4.96 15.25
C VAL A 643 14.76 -5.54 15.42
N ILE A 644 13.77 -4.67 15.57
CA ILE A 644 12.36 -5.03 15.68
C ILE A 644 11.63 -4.45 14.47
N GLY A 645 11.01 -5.31 13.67
CA GLY A 645 10.13 -4.92 12.56
C GLY A 645 8.67 -5.22 12.90
N TYR A 646 7.75 -4.31 12.62
CA TYR A 646 6.32 -4.62 12.71
C TYR A 646 5.45 -3.91 11.65
N ASP A 647 4.31 -4.54 11.33
CA ASP A 647 3.32 -4.07 10.36
C ASP A 647 1.89 -4.44 10.81
N VAL A 648 0.90 -3.73 10.29
CA VAL A 648 -0.51 -3.91 10.62
C VAL A 648 -1.32 -4.28 9.37
N ALA A 649 -1.96 -5.45 9.41
CA ALA A 649 -2.90 -5.91 8.40
C ALA A 649 -4.34 -5.63 8.84
N HIS A 650 -5.02 -4.75 8.11
CA HIS A 650 -6.44 -4.48 8.33
C HIS A 650 -7.35 -5.47 7.58
N PRO A 651 -8.55 -5.74 8.11
CA PRO A 651 -9.60 -6.42 7.36
C PRO A 651 -10.05 -5.58 6.15
N ALA A 652 -10.79 -6.20 5.24
CA ALA A 652 -11.38 -5.47 4.12
C ALA A 652 -12.25 -4.27 4.60
N PRO A 653 -12.34 -3.17 3.84
CA PRO A 653 -13.21 -2.05 4.16
C PRO A 653 -14.64 -2.51 4.45
N THR A 654 -15.24 -1.94 5.49
CA THR A 654 -16.63 -2.24 5.86
C THR A 654 -17.56 -1.81 4.72
N THR A 655 -18.40 -2.73 4.25
CA THR A 655 -19.39 -2.41 3.21
C THR A 655 -20.30 -1.28 3.67
N PRO A 656 -20.83 -0.43 2.77
CA PRO A 656 -21.85 0.55 3.12
C PRO A 656 -23.05 -0.06 3.87
N GLN A 657 -23.38 -1.32 3.59
CA GLN A 657 -24.46 -2.07 4.24
C GLN A 657 -24.13 -2.38 5.71
N GLU A 658 -22.95 -2.92 5.99
CA GLU A 658 -22.44 -3.12 7.36
C GLU A 658 -22.32 -1.79 8.12
N ARG A 659 -21.78 -0.74 7.48
CA ARG A 659 -21.69 0.61 8.09
C ARG A 659 -23.04 1.17 8.52
N ARG A 660 -24.10 0.88 7.77
CA ARG A 660 -25.46 1.32 8.09
C ARG A 660 -26.11 0.47 9.18
N MET A 661 -25.84 -0.84 9.20
CA MET A 661 -26.29 -1.70 10.30
C MET A 661 -25.69 -1.26 11.64
N LEU A 662 -24.44 -0.77 11.66
CA LEU A 662 -23.80 -0.19 12.85
C LEU A 662 -24.60 0.97 13.46
N HIS A 663 -25.15 1.84 12.61
CA HIS A 663 -25.91 3.02 13.06
C HIS A 663 -27.33 2.66 13.53
N VAL A 664 -27.96 1.65 12.93
CA VAL A 664 -29.37 1.31 13.19
C VAL A 664 -29.56 0.39 14.39
N LYS A 665 -28.62 -0.49 14.71
CA LYS A 665 -28.79 -1.54 15.73
C LYS A 665 -28.08 -1.32 17.06
N GLY A 666 -27.44 -0.17 17.29
CA GLY A 666 -26.72 0.10 18.54
C GLY A 666 -25.68 -0.99 18.82
N ALA A 667 -24.55 -0.93 18.09
CA ALA A 667 -23.35 -1.75 18.30
C ALA A 667 -23.57 -3.22 18.73
N THR A 668 -24.41 -3.97 18.00
CA THR A 668 -24.44 -5.44 18.13
C THR A 668 -24.03 -6.04 16.80
N CYS A 669 -22.71 -6.01 16.55
CA CYS A 669 -22.08 -6.66 15.40
C CYS A 669 -21.20 -7.79 15.92
N ASP A 670 -21.67 -9.03 15.81
CA ASP A 670 -20.84 -10.22 15.99
C ASP A 670 -19.68 -10.34 14.96
N SER A 671 -19.22 -9.30 14.26
CA SER A 671 -18.38 -9.51 13.07
C SER A 671 -17.50 -8.34 12.61
N PHE A 672 -16.82 -7.63 13.50
CA PHE A 672 -15.63 -6.92 13.06
C PHE A 672 -14.45 -7.89 13.02
N ASP A 673 -14.01 -8.20 11.80
CA ASP A 673 -12.76 -8.90 11.61
C ASP A 673 -11.65 -8.07 12.29
N PRO A 674 -10.85 -8.66 13.20
CA PRO A 674 -9.81 -7.93 13.90
C PRO A 674 -8.73 -7.47 12.93
N SER A 675 -7.98 -6.44 13.31
CA SER A 675 -6.70 -6.17 12.65
C SER A 675 -5.67 -7.14 13.22
N THR A 676 -4.68 -7.49 12.42
CA THR A 676 -3.56 -8.33 12.86
C THR A 676 -2.28 -7.51 12.81
N VAL A 677 -1.51 -7.52 13.90
CA VAL A 677 -0.16 -6.94 13.96
C VAL A 677 0.84 -8.07 13.86
N GLY A 678 1.72 -8.01 12.87
CA GLY A 678 2.86 -8.92 12.76
C GLY A 678 4.12 -8.26 13.31
N ILE A 679 4.89 -8.98 14.13
CA ILE A 679 6.11 -8.48 14.75
C ILE A 679 7.25 -9.48 14.57
N CYS A 680 8.42 -8.99 14.17
CA CYS A 680 9.60 -9.78 13.86
C CYS A 680 10.83 -9.16 14.52
N ALA A 681 11.75 -9.99 15.01
CA ALA A 681 13.01 -9.54 15.55
C ALA A 681 14.14 -10.54 15.30
N ASN A 682 15.39 -10.08 15.32
CA ASN A 682 16.54 -10.97 15.32
C ASN A 682 16.78 -11.50 16.74
N VAL A 683 16.01 -12.51 17.16
CA VAL A 683 16.09 -13.08 18.52
C VAL A 683 16.43 -14.57 18.56
N ALA A 684 16.46 -15.24 17.40
CA ALA A 684 16.88 -16.63 17.31
C ALA A 684 18.37 -16.80 17.68
N PHE A 685 18.82 -18.06 17.74
CA PHE A 685 20.19 -18.44 18.09
C PHE A 685 21.25 -17.70 17.27
N HIS A 686 21.04 -17.61 15.95
CA HIS A 686 21.90 -16.83 15.07
C HIS A 686 21.35 -15.40 14.88
N PRO A 687 22.16 -14.33 15.04
CA PRO A 687 21.72 -12.93 14.99
C PRO A 687 21.15 -12.45 13.65
N HIS A 688 21.33 -13.21 12.58
CA HIS A 688 20.75 -12.92 11.24
C HIS A 688 19.44 -13.67 10.96
N ASN A 689 19.01 -14.52 11.90
CA ASN A 689 17.75 -15.23 11.76
C ASN A 689 16.61 -14.40 12.39
N PHE A 690 15.80 -13.82 11.52
CA PHE A 690 14.64 -13.00 11.84
C PHE A 690 13.41 -13.89 12.02
N VAL A 691 12.90 -13.93 13.25
CA VAL A 691 11.75 -14.74 13.68
C VAL A 691 10.74 -13.84 14.38
N GLY A 692 9.50 -14.30 14.50
CA GLY A 692 8.44 -13.42 14.98
C GLY A 692 7.13 -14.13 15.22
N ASP A 693 6.11 -13.33 15.48
CA ASP A 693 4.75 -13.77 15.75
C ASP A 693 3.75 -12.69 15.31
N TYR A 694 2.46 -12.92 15.55
CA TYR A 694 1.43 -11.90 15.41
C TYR A 694 0.48 -11.88 16.62
N PHE A 695 -0.28 -10.79 16.72
CA PHE A 695 -1.42 -10.69 17.64
C PHE A 695 -2.59 -9.95 16.98
N TYR A 696 -3.77 -10.10 17.56
CA TYR A 696 -4.98 -9.44 17.10
C TYR A 696 -5.26 -8.20 17.94
N GLN A 697 -5.79 -7.18 17.28
CA GLN A 697 -6.27 -5.98 17.92
C GLN A 697 -7.58 -5.52 17.30
N GLN A 698 -8.14 -4.46 17.87
CA GLN A 698 -9.38 -3.88 17.40
C GLN A 698 -9.32 -3.56 15.90
N SER A 699 -10.46 -3.72 15.25
CA SER A 699 -10.60 -3.61 13.81
C SER A 699 -10.26 -2.19 13.32
N ARG A 700 -9.39 -2.10 12.30
CA ARG A 700 -9.00 -0.85 11.61
C ARG A 700 -8.39 0.23 12.49
N LYS A 701 -7.88 -0.14 13.67
CA LYS A 701 -7.01 0.74 14.47
C LYS A 701 -5.60 0.67 13.89
N GLU A 702 -5.15 1.77 13.30
CA GLU A 702 -3.81 1.88 12.73
C GLU A 702 -2.72 1.96 13.81
N SER A 703 -3.04 2.53 14.98
CA SER A 703 -2.16 2.48 16.13
C SER A 703 -2.12 1.08 16.72
N VAL A 704 -0.92 0.61 16.98
CA VAL A 704 -0.74 -0.66 17.69
C VAL A 704 -1.21 -0.50 19.12
N ASP A 705 -1.89 -1.52 19.66
CA ASP A 705 -2.26 -1.54 21.07
C ASP A 705 -1.02 -1.44 21.98
N VAL A 706 -0.97 -0.39 22.80
CA VAL A 706 0.20 -0.05 23.64
C VAL A 706 0.56 -1.18 24.59
N THR A 707 -0.44 -1.77 25.26
CA THR A 707 -0.23 -2.86 26.21
C THR A 707 0.31 -4.10 25.51
N GLN A 708 -0.31 -4.50 24.39
CA GLN A 708 0.17 -5.66 23.64
C GLN A 708 1.57 -5.42 23.04
N LEU A 709 1.89 -4.21 22.58
CA LEU A 709 3.23 -3.90 22.06
C LEU A 709 4.30 -3.95 23.15
N ALA A 710 4.01 -3.45 24.35
CA ALA A 710 4.88 -3.57 25.52
C ALA A 710 5.11 -5.04 25.87
N GLU A 711 4.03 -5.83 26.05
CA GLU A 711 4.10 -7.28 26.32
C GLU A 711 4.93 -8.03 25.27
N ARG A 712 4.77 -7.68 23.98
CA ARG A 712 5.53 -8.30 22.89
C ARG A 712 7.00 -7.91 22.90
N THR A 713 7.31 -6.70 23.32
CA THR A 713 8.70 -6.24 23.47
C THR A 713 9.39 -6.99 24.61
N THR A 714 8.72 -7.16 25.74
CA THR A 714 9.21 -7.99 26.86
C THR A 714 9.45 -9.44 26.41
N TRP A 715 8.49 -10.03 25.69
CA TRP A 715 8.64 -11.39 25.14
C TRP A 715 9.83 -11.50 24.18
N ILE A 716 10.06 -10.52 23.30
CA ILE A 716 11.23 -10.46 22.40
C ILE A 716 12.54 -10.49 23.21
N LEU A 717 12.63 -9.73 24.30
CA LEU A 717 13.83 -9.68 25.14
C LEU A 717 14.04 -10.99 25.91
N GLN A 718 12.97 -11.61 26.42
CA GLN A 718 13.04 -12.93 27.05
C GLN A 718 13.50 -14.02 26.07
N MET A 719 12.99 -13.99 24.84
CA MET A 719 13.43 -14.89 23.75
C MET A 719 14.89 -14.66 23.40
N LEU A 720 15.34 -13.40 23.36
CA LEU A 720 16.73 -13.05 23.12
C LEU A 720 17.64 -13.59 24.23
N GLU A 721 17.26 -13.43 25.49
CA GLU A 721 18.01 -13.93 26.64
C GLU A 721 18.11 -15.47 26.62
N ALA A 722 17.01 -16.16 26.34
CA ALA A 722 16.98 -17.61 26.26
C ALA A 722 17.90 -18.15 25.14
N ASN A 723 17.91 -17.50 23.97
CA ASN A 723 18.70 -17.95 22.81
C ASN A 723 20.15 -17.46 22.84
N ARG A 724 20.42 -16.29 23.42
CA ARG A 724 21.73 -15.61 23.43
C ARG A 724 21.94 -14.85 24.75
N PRO A 725 22.17 -15.55 25.88
CA PRO A 725 22.26 -14.92 27.21
C PRO A 725 23.40 -13.90 27.33
N ALA A 726 24.53 -14.10 26.66
CA ALA A 726 25.64 -13.15 26.62
C ALA A 726 25.30 -11.82 25.90
N HIS A 727 24.18 -11.77 25.19
CA HIS A 727 23.70 -10.62 24.42
C HIS A 727 22.26 -10.24 24.80
N ALA A 728 21.78 -10.66 25.97
CA ALA A 728 20.41 -10.47 26.45
C ALA A 728 19.98 -8.99 26.54
N ARG A 729 20.94 -8.06 26.72
CA ARG A 729 20.71 -6.61 26.86
C ARG A 729 21.43 -5.83 25.76
N PRO A 730 20.89 -5.77 24.54
CA PRO A 730 21.43 -4.96 23.45
C PRO A 730 21.60 -3.49 23.85
N LYS A 731 22.66 -2.85 23.38
CA LYS A 731 22.87 -1.40 23.63
C LYS A 731 21.92 -0.54 22.79
N TYR A 732 21.54 -1.03 21.63
CA TYR A 732 20.78 -0.31 20.62
C TYR A 732 19.57 -1.12 20.18
N ILE A 733 18.40 -0.48 20.11
CA ILE A 733 17.19 -1.05 19.52
C ILE A 733 16.82 -0.23 18.28
N ILE A 734 16.81 -0.88 17.11
CA ILE A 734 16.40 -0.27 15.84
C ILE A 734 15.02 -0.81 15.50
N VAL A 735 14.06 0.11 15.43
CA VAL A 735 12.65 -0.18 15.16
C VAL A 735 12.36 0.18 13.71
N LEU A 736 11.82 -0.78 12.97
CA LEU A 736 11.41 -0.61 11.59
C LEU A 736 9.90 -0.79 11.49
N ARG A 737 9.19 0.21 10.96
CA ARG A 737 7.73 0.23 10.87
C ARG A 737 7.28 0.40 9.41
N ASP A 738 6.48 -0.50 8.86
CA ASP A 738 5.83 -0.31 7.54
C ASP A 738 4.46 0.35 7.70
N GLY A 739 3.90 0.95 6.64
CA GLY A 739 2.47 1.23 6.54
C GLY A 739 1.98 2.55 7.16
N LEU A 740 2.83 3.36 7.80
CA LEU A 740 2.41 4.64 8.35
C LEU A 740 2.42 5.77 7.32
N SER A 741 1.34 6.55 7.28
CA SER A 741 1.28 7.84 6.61
C SER A 741 1.82 8.97 7.49
N GLU A 742 2.15 10.10 6.87
CA GLU A 742 2.65 11.29 7.59
C GLU A 742 1.69 11.77 8.69
N ALA A 743 0.38 11.57 8.54
CA ALA A 743 -0.62 11.93 9.54
C ALA A 743 -0.56 11.08 10.83
N GLN A 744 0.13 9.94 10.77
CA GLN A 744 0.19 8.95 11.86
C GLN A 744 1.53 8.98 12.60
N PHE A 745 2.49 9.82 12.19
CA PHE A 745 3.81 9.90 12.83
C PHE A 745 3.73 10.33 14.30
N ALA A 746 2.77 11.20 14.65
CA ALA A 746 2.50 11.59 16.03
C ALA A 746 2.20 10.40 16.92
N MET A 747 1.22 9.61 16.52
CA MET A 747 0.83 8.40 17.22
C MET A 747 2.00 7.42 17.37
N ALA A 748 2.83 7.24 16.33
CA ALA A 748 3.98 6.33 16.41
C ALA A 748 5.03 6.78 17.45
N ILE A 749 5.26 8.08 17.57
CA ILE A 749 6.21 8.65 18.54
C ILE A 749 5.62 8.69 19.95
N GLU A 750 4.35 9.06 20.10
CA GLU A 750 3.73 9.27 21.42
C GLU A 750 3.22 7.95 22.04
N GLU A 751 2.61 7.07 21.23
CA GLU A 751 2.04 5.80 21.69
C GLU A 751 3.02 4.64 21.49
N GLU A 752 3.39 4.34 20.24
CA GLU A 752 4.12 3.09 19.91
C GLU A 752 5.54 3.08 20.49
N MET A 753 6.28 4.19 20.39
CA MET A 753 7.62 4.32 20.95
C MET A 753 7.62 4.24 22.49
N SER A 754 6.59 4.80 23.12
CA SER A 754 6.39 4.72 24.57
C SER A 754 6.14 3.28 25.02
N ALA A 755 5.33 2.53 24.27
CA ALA A 755 5.07 1.11 24.50
C ALA A 755 6.35 0.26 24.41
N LEU A 756 7.20 0.51 23.41
CA LEU A 756 8.48 -0.19 23.26
C LEU A 756 9.42 0.06 24.44
N LYS A 757 9.47 1.30 24.93
CA LYS A 757 10.24 1.66 26.14
C LYS A 757 9.67 0.99 27.39
N MET A 758 8.34 0.96 27.53
CA MET A 758 7.66 0.28 28.63
C MET A 758 8.00 -1.22 28.66
N GLY A 759 7.94 -1.91 27.52
CA GLY A 759 8.28 -3.33 27.47
C GLY A 759 9.76 -3.64 27.80
N CYS A 760 10.69 -2.70 27.58
CA CYS A 760 12.06 -2.81 28.07
C CYS A 760 12.14 -2.68 29.60
N MET A 761 11.39 -1.76 30.20
CA MET A 761 11.32 -1.59 31.66
C MET A 761 10.65 -2.81 32.32
N ASP A 762 9.55 -3.30 31.76
CA ASP A 762 8.85 -4.51 32.24
C ASP A 762 9.74 -5.76 32.19
N TYR A 763 10.71 -5.81 31.28
CA TYR A 763 11.72 -6.86 31.23
C TYR A 763 12.78 -6.70 32.33
N ASP A 764 13.29 -5.47 32.51
CA ASP A 764 14.30 -5.11 33.51
C ASP A 764 14.25 -3.59 33.74
N ASP A 765 13.82 -3.16 34.92
CA ASP A 765 13.64 -1.75 35.29
C ASP A 765 14.92 -0.89 35.08
N SER A 766 16.10 -1.52 35.10
CA SER A 766 17.39 -0.86 34.91
C SER A 766 17.79 -0.74 33.43
N TYR A 767 17.14 -1.49 32.54
CA TYR A 767 17.51 -1.59 31.13
C TYR A 767 16.97 -0.41 30.31
N LYS A 768 17.88 0.50 29.96
CA LYS A 768 17.59 1.73 29.20
C LYS A 768 18.40 1.79 27.91
N PRO A 769 18.03 1.01 26.87
CA PRO A 769 18.72 1.05 25.59
C PRO A 769 18.46 2.36 24.84
N LYS A 770 19.32 2.68 23.87
CA LYS A 770 19.10 3.77 22.92
C LYS A 770 18.27 3.28 21.75
N PHE A 771 17.26 4.03 21.36
CA PHE A 771 16.38 3.66 20.26
C PHE A 771 16.64 4.46 18.98
N MET A 772 16.36 3.82 17.84
CA MET A 772 16.10 4.48 16.57
C MET A 772 14.78 3.97 16.01
N PHE A 773 13.91 4.87 15.58
CA PHE A 773 12.61 4.53 14.99
C PHE A 773 12.57 5.01 13.54
N VAL A 774 12.48 4.05 12.60
CA VAL A 774 12.46 4.31 11.16
C VAL A 774 11.18 3.77 10.55
N VAL A 775 10.43 4.64 9.87
CA VAL A 775 9.29 4.23 9.06
C VAL A 775 9.77 3.96 7.64
N GLY A 776 9.49 2.77 7.12
CA GLY A 776 9.75 2.39 5.73
C GLY A 776 8.44 2.34 4.95
N THR A 777 8.22 3.28 4.04
CA THR A 777 6.99 3.35 3.24
C THR A 777 7.25 2.91 1.81
N LYS A 778 6.70 1.76 1.42
CA LYS A 778 6.69 1.33 0.01
C LYS A 778 5.51 1.89 -0.78
N ARG A 779 4.46 2.40 -0.15
CA ARG A 779 3.18 2.76 -0.82
C ARG A 779 3.04 4.25 -1.20
N HIS A 780 4.06 4.89 -1.77
CA HIS A 780 3.97 6.24 -2.36
C HIS A 780 3.81 6.22 -3.90
N PHE A 781 3.84 7.36 -4.59
CA PHE A 781 3.84 7.39 -6.07
C PHE A 781 5.05 8.12 -6.67
N LYS A 782 5.91 8.74 -5.84
CA LYS A 782 7.21 9.30 -6.22
C LYS A 782 8.05 8.29 -7.01
N LYS A 783 8.53 8.66 -8.20
CA LYS A 783 9.39 7.85 -9.08
C LYS A 783 10.74 8.51 -9.27
N PHE A 784 11.74 7.67 -9.53
CA PHE A 784 13.14 8.04 -9.70
C PHE A 784 13.73 7.17 -10.80
N PHE A 785 14.62 7.75 -11.60
CA PHE A 785 15.15 7.16 -12.81
C PHE A 785 16.64 7.52 -12.94
N MET A 786 17.42 6.63 -13.55
CA MET A 786 18.78 6.93 -14.00
C MET A 786 18.74 7.28 -15.48
N VAL A 787 19.76 7.98 -15.95
CA VAL A 787 19.97 8.21 -17.39
C VAL A 787 21.27 7.51 -17.79
N HIS A 788 21.17 6.50 -18.64
CA HIS A 788 22.30 5.76 -19.18
C HIS A 788 22.24 5.78 -20.70
N ASP A 789 23.30 6.23 -21.38
CA ASP A 789 23.35 6.38 -22.83
C ASP A 789 22.11 7.08 -23.42
N ASN A 790 21.73 8.23 -22.83
CA ASN A 790 20.53 9.02 -23.17
C ASN A 790 19.19 8.26 -23.03
N THR A 791 19.19 7.09 -22.41
CA THR A 791 18.00 6.28 -22.17
C THR A 791 17.64 6.32 -20.70
N VAL A 792 16.35 6.52 -20.42
CA VAL A 792 15.81 6.53 -19.05
C VAL A 792 15.65 5.08 -18.58
N VAL A 793 16.36 4.72 -17.51
CA VAL A 793 16.37 3.36 -16.97
C VAL A 793 16.02 3.34 -15.49
N ASN A 794 15.78 2.15 -14.96
CA ASN A 794 15.53 1.96 -13.53
C ASN A 794 16.75 2.35 -12.69
N LEU A 795 16.52 2.72 -11.44
CA LEU A 795 17.60 2.87 -10.47
C LEU A 795 18.42 1.59 -10.34
N THR A 796 19.74 1.75 -10.36
CA THR A 796 20.70 0.70 -10.03
C THR A 796 20.44 0.22 -8.59
N PRO A 797 20.49 -1.09 -8.32
CA PRO A 797 20.34 -1.56 -6.95
C PRO A 797 21.39 -0.95 -6.02
N GLY A 798 20.96 -0.47 -4.85
CA GLY A 798 21.79 0.31 -3.93
C GLY A 798 21.74 1.83 -4.16
N SER A 799 20.96 2.33 -5.13
CA SER A 799 20.70 3.76 -5.31
C SER A 799 20.02 4.37 -4.09
N VAL A 800 20.48 5.55 -3.67
CA VAL A 800 20.00 6.36 -2.57
C VAL A 800 19.81 7.81 -3.01
N ILE A 801 18.70 8.43 -2.58
CA ILE A 801 18.38 9.85 -2.78
C ILE A 801 18.10 10.48 -1.41
N ASN A 802 18.99 11.37 -0.95
CA ASN A 802 18.91 12.02 0.36
C ASN A 802 19.22 13.54 0.37
N GLU A 803 19.58 14.13 -0.78
CA GLU A 803 20.01 15.55 -0.87
C GLU A 803 18.89 16.48 -1.39
N LYS A 804 18.21 16.08 -2.47
CA LYS A 804 17.17 16.86 -3.17
C LYS A 804 15.85 16.08 -3.21
N MET A 805 14.71 16.79 -3.20
CA MET A 805 13.36 16.22 -3.21
C MET A 805 13.01 15.37 -1.97
N VAL A 806 13.73 15.57 -0.87
CA VAL A 806 13.48 14.94 0.42
C VAL A 806 12.84 15.90 1.41
N ARG A 807 12.26 15.37 2.48
CA ARG A 807 11.65 16.17 3.55
C ARG A 807 12.66 17.10 4.24
N PRO A 808 12.24 18.33 4.58
CA PRO A 808 13.08 19.24 5.34
C PRO A 808 13.03 19.06 6.85
N ASP A 809 11.92 18.57 7.39
CA ASP A 809 11.60 18.51 8.82
C ASP A 809 12.16 17.28 9.53
N ILE A 810 12.29 16.15 8.83
CA ILE A 810 12.88 14.92 9.36
C ILE A 810 13.93 14.35 8.41
N PRO A 811 14.94 13.62 8.91
CA PRO A 811 15.83 12.86 8.05
C PRO A 811 15.03 11.86 7.21
N GLU A 812 15.07 12.07 5.90
CA GLU A 812 14.40 11.23 4.90
C GLU A 812 15.38 10.85 3.80
N PHE A 813 15.27 9.62 3.30
CA PHE A 813 15.91 9.20 2.07
C PHE A 813 15.09 8.14 1.34
N PHE A 814 15.30 8.05 0.03
CA PHE A 814 14.74 6.99 -0.81
C PHE A 814 15.83 6.00 -1.15
N MET A 815 15.57 4.69 -1.05
CA MET A 815 16.56 3.67 -1.43
C MET A 815 15.93 2.53 -2.22
N GLN A 816 16.56 2.16 -3.35
CA GLN A 816 16.19 0.99 -4.14
C GLN A 816 17.25 -0.11 -3.98
N SER A 817 17.08 -1.01 -3.01
CA SER A 817 18.05 -2.09 -2.75
C SER A 817 18.02 -3.25 -3.75
N HIS A 818 16.95 -3.36 -4.55
CA HIS A 818 16.66 -4.51 -5.41
C HIS A 818 16.61 -4.13 -6.88
N TYR A 819 16.84 -5.12 -7.75
CA TYR A 819 16.61 -4.99 -9.18
C TYR A 819 15.13 -5.21 -9.54
N PRO A 820 14.43 -4.23 -10.13
CA PRO A 820 13.05 -4.39 -10.57
C PRO A 820 12.98 -5.30 -11.81
N LYS A 821 12.45 -6.52 -11.65
CA LYS A 821 12.35 -7.49 -12.76
C LYS A 821 11.38 -7.07 -13.88
N LYS A 822 10.41 -6.21 -13.56
CA LYS A 822 9.38 -5.74 -14.50
C LYS A 822 8.95 -4.31 -14.15
N GLY A 823 8.73 -3.51 -15.19
CA GLY A 823 8.26 -2.13 -15.06
C GLY A 823 9.24 -1.23 -14.31
N THR A 824 8.75 -0.06 -13.89
CA THR A 824 9.52 0.89 -13.08
C THR A 824 9.59 0.45 -11.61
N GLY A 825 10.81 0.41 -11.09
CA GLY A 825 11.12 0.18 -9.69
C GLY A 825 10.50 1.23 -8.78
N LYS A 826 10.33 0.82 -7.53
CA LYS A 826 9.81 1.69 -6.49
C LYS A 826 10.78 1.67 -5.32
N PRO A 827 11.65 2.69 -5.18
CA PRO A 827 12.47 2.83 -3.99
C PRO A 827 11.59 2.94 -2.75
N VAL A 828 12.09 2.52 -1.60
CA VAL A 828 11.41 2.68 -0.32
C VAL A 828 11.76 4.05 0.25
N GLU A 829 10.75 4.75 0.74
CA GLU A 829 10.87 6.01 1.47
C GLU A 829 11.14 5.70 2.95
N TYR A 830 12.31 6.06 3.46
CA TYR A 830 12.67 5.89 4.86
C TYR A 830 12.61 7.24 5.58
N SER A 831 11.81 7.32 6.64
CA SER A 831 11.67 8.49 7.50
C SER A 831 12.14 8.15 8.91
N VAL A 832 13.14 8.86 9.42
CA VAL A 832 13.66 8.67 10.78
C VAL A 832 12.87 9.55 11.74
N LEU A 833 12.06 8.93 12.61
CA LEU A 833 11.20 9.62 13.57
C LEU A 833 11.91 9.88 14.90
N VAL A 834 12.76 8.93 15.33
CA VAL A 834 13.53 9.02 16.58
C VAL A 834 14.95 8.51 16.30
N ASP A 835 15.97 9.22 16.79
CA ASP A 835 17.36 8.75 16.81
C ASP A 835 18.07 9.15 18.11
N GLU A 836 18.09 8.24 19.08
CA GLU A 836 18.87 8.35 20.32
C GLU A 836 20.25 7.71 20.19
N ILE A 837 20.48 6.95 19.10
CA ILE A 837 21.71 6.21 18.81
C ILE A 837 22.78 7.16 18.28
N GLY A 838 22.37 8.11 17.42
CA GLY A 838 23.23 9.01 16.67
C GLY A 838 23.92 8.29 15.51
N MET A 839 23.15 7.52 14.72
CA MET A 839 23.70 6.91 13.50
C MET A 839 23.85 7.97 12.42
N THR A 840 24.95 7.93 11.68
CA THR A 840 25.04 8.74 10.45
C THR A 840 24.08 8.19 9.40
N GLN A 841 23.69 9.03 8.43
CA GLN A 841 22.87 8.57 7.32
C GLN A 841 23.54 7.42 6.55
N ASP A 842 24.86 7.44 6.40
CA ASP A 842 25.61 6.40 5.72
C ASP A 842 25.67 5.07 6.49
N GLU A 843 25.79 5.13 7.82
CA GLU A 843 25.66 3.97 8.70
C GLU A 843 24.27 3.34 8.55
N LEU A 844 23.22 4.15 8.62
CA LEU A 844 21.83 3.68 8.51
C LEU A 844 21.53 3.09 7.13
N GLN A 845 21.90 3.79 6.05
CA GLN A 845 21.68 3.32 4.68
C GLN A 845 22.41 2.00 4.41
N GLY A 846 23.68 1.89 4.83
CA GLY A 846 24.46 0.66 4.67
C GLY A 846 23.87 -0.52 5.47
N PHE A 847 23.39 -0.23 6.69
CA PHE A 847 22.73 -1.22 7.54
C PHE A 847 21.41 -1.72 6.94
N LEU A 848 20.50 -0.81 6.56
CA LEU A 848 19.22 -1.18 5.95
C LEU A 848 19.41 -1.89 4.62
N ASN A 849 20.40 -1.48 3.81
CA ASN A 849 20.71 -2.16 2.56
C ASN A 849 21.12 -3.62 2.83
N ALA A 850 21.95 -3.89 3.83
CA ALA A 850 22.32 -5.27 4.19
C ALA A 850 21.11 -6.11 4.63
N LEU A 851 20.17 -5.53 5.38
CA LEU A 851 18.93 -6.20 5.77
C LEU A 851 18.05 -6.59 4.57
N CYS A 852 18.10 -5.85 3.45
CA CYS A 852 17.41 -6.23 2.20
C CYS A 852 18.00 -7.48 1.52
N TYR A 853 19.20 -7.94 1.92
CA TYR A 853 19.83 -9.16 1.42
C TYR A 853 19.69 -10.34 2.40
N SER A 854 18.99 -10.13 3.52
CA SER A 854 18.75 -11.17 4.54
C SER A 854 17.57 -12.08 4.21
N HIS A 855 16.93 -11.91 3.05
CA HIS A 855 15.74 -12.68 2.67
C HIS A 855 16.08 -14.12 2.30
N GLN A 856 15.90 -15.06 3.22
CA GLN A 856 16.50 -16.39 3.18
C GLN A 856 15.99 -17.32 2.07
N ILE A 857 14.83 -17.05 1.47
CA ILE A 857 14.14 -18.01 0.58
C ILE A 857 14.54 -17.88 -0.90
N ILE A 858 15.23 -16.81 -1.30
CA ILE A 858 15.74 -16.57 -2.65
C ILE A 858 17.10 -15.88 -2.61
N SER A 859 17.97 -16.13 -3.59
CA SER A 859 19.31 -15.51 -3.67
C SER A 859 19.31 -14.18 -4.44
N PHE A 860 18.44 -13.25 -4.03
CA PHE A 860 18.31 -11.89 -4.59
C PHE A 860 17.99 -10.89 -3.47
N ALA A 861 18.38 -9.62 -3.66
CA ALA A 861 17.92 -8.55 -2.78
C ALA A 861 16.41 -8.30 -2.92
N ILE A 862 15.75 -7.99 -1.82
CA ILE A 862 14.35 -7.55 -1.77
C ILE A 862 14.24 -6.04 -1.58
N SER A 863 13.04 -5.49 -1.79
CA SER A 863 12.83 -4.04 -1.75
C SER A 863 12.82 -3.45 -0.34
N LEU A 864 12.33 -4.22 0.63
CA LEU A 864 12.16 -3.81 2.02
C LEU A 864 13.16 -4.59 2.89
N PRO A 865 13.66 -4.03 4.00
CA PRO A 865 14.48 -4.76 4.95
C PRO A 865 13.73 -5.99 5.46
N GLU A 866 14.46 -7.09 5.64
CA GLU A 866 13.88 -8.37 6.06
C GLU A 866 12.95 -8.29 7.30
N PRO A 867 13.23 -7.50 8.35
CA PRO A 867 12.38 -7.45 9.54
C PRO A 867 10.95 -6.98 9.25
N ILE A 868 10.78 -5.93 8.44
CA ILE A 868 9.44 -5.41 8.10
C ILE A 868 8.76 -6.24 7.01
N TRP A 869 9.54 -6.84 6.11
CA TRP A 869 8.98 -7.80 5.17
C TRP A 869 8.38 -9.01 5.91
N GLN A 870 9.10 -9.55 6.91
CA GLN A 870 8.60 -10.64 7.74
C GLN A 870 7.37 -10.23 8.54
N ALA A 871 7.38 -9.02 9.12
CA ALA A 871 6.24 -8.50 9.84
C ALA A 871 4.96 -8.46 8.99
N ASP A 872 5.03 -7.98 7.75
CA ASP A 872 3.89 -7.97 6.82
C ASP A 872 3.38 -9.41 6.56
N GLU A 873 4.27 -10.38 6.31
CA GLU A 873 3.83 -11.78 6.13
C GLU A 873 3.26 -12.42 7.40
N LEU A 874 3.75 -12.06 8.59
CA LEU A 874 3.20 -12.49 9.88
C LEU A 874 1.79 -11.90 10.08
N ALA A 875 1.61 -10.62 9.77
CA ALA A 875 0.31 -9.95 9.83
C ALA A 875 -0.69 -10.59 8.85
N LYS A 876 -0.26 -10.86 7.61
CA LYS A 876 -1.07 -11.61 6.62
C LYS A 876 -1.39 -13.02 7.11
N ARG A 877 -0.43 -13.73 7.74
CA ARG A 877 -0.65 -15.07 8.28
C ARG A 877 -1.75 -15.07 9.34
N GLY A 878 -1.68 -14.18 10.33
CA GLY A 878 -2.72 -14.10 11.35
C GLY A 878 -4.09 -13.75 10.77
N ARG A 879 -4.15 -12.77 9.86
CA ARG A 879 -5.41 -12.47 9.14
C ARG A 879 -5.97 -13.70 8.42
N ASN A 880 -5.15 -14.45 7.69
CA ASN A 880 -5.58 -15.64 6.96
C ASN A 880 -6.01 -16.79 7.90
N ASN A 881 -5.34 -16.95 9.04
CA ASN A 881 -5.72 -17.93 10.05
C ASN A 881 -7.09 -17.58 10.67
N TYR A 882 -7.34 -16.31 10.98
CA TYR A 882 -8.66 -15.85 11.42
C TYR A 882 -9.74 -16.08 10.36
N LEU A 883 -9.49 -15.73 9.09
CA LEU A 883 -10.46 -15.97 8.01
C LEU A 883 -10.77 -17.46 7.81
N THR A 884 -9.75 -18.32 7.95
CA THR A 884 -9.91 -19.78 7.91
C THR A 884 -10.77 -20.27 9.07
N MET A 885 -10.49 -19.79 10.29
CA MET A 885 -11.28 -20.10 11.49
C MET A 885 -12.73 -19.66 11.33
N LYS A 886 -12.98 -18.44 10.83
CA LYS A 886 -14.32 -17.93 10.57
C LYS A 886 -15.08 -18.76 9.54
N ARG A 887 -14.39 -19.32 8.55
CA ARG A 887 -15.00 -20.14 7.50
C ARG A 887 -15.35 -21.55 7.98
N PHE A 888 -14.43 -22.22 8.67
CA PHE A 888 -14.55 -23.64 8.98
C PHE A 888 -14.94 -23.93 10.43
N PHE A 889 -14.59 -23.03 11.35
CA PHE A 889 -14.79 -23.19 12.79
C PHE A 889 -15.44 -21.94 13.43
N PRO A 890 -16.56 -21.41 12.89
CA PRO A 890 -17.14 -20.14 13.35
C PRO A 890 -17.60 -20.16 14.82
N ARG A 891 -17.89 -21.35 15.36
CA ARG A 891 -18.30 -21.55 16.75
C ARG A 891 -17.14 -21.45 17.74
N ASP A 892 -15.91 -21.63 17.27
CA ASP A 892 -14.71 -21.61 18.11
C ASP A 892 -14.19 -20.18 18.33
N ILE A 893 -14.73 -19.17 17.62
CA ILE A 893 -14.26 -17.79 17.73
C ILE A 893 -14.62 -17.25 19.12
N PRO A 894 -13.62 -16.87 19.95
CA PRO A 894 -13.88 -16.37 21.29
C PRO A 894 -14.54 -14.99 21.22
N ARG A 895 -15.56 -14.78 22.06
CA ARG A 895 -16.36 -13.54 22.10
C ARG A 895 -16.57 -13.09 23.53
N LEU A 896 -16.52 -11.78 23.72
CA LEU A 896 -16.94 -11.12 24.96
C LEU A 896 -18.47 -11.22 25.12
N PRO A 897 -19.03 -10.99 26.33
CA PRO A 897 -20.49 -10.95 26.53
C PRO A 897 -21.23 -9.96 25.62
N SER A 898 -20.53 -8.96 25.10
CA SER A 898 -21.04 -7.99 24.12
C SER A 898 -21.17 -8.54 22.68
N GLY A 899 -20.70 -9.76 22.41
CA GLY A 899 -20.66 -10.37 21.07
C GLY A 899 -19.41 -10.02 20.24
N VAL A 900 -18.59 -9.07 20.71
CA VAL A 900 -17.34 -8.67 20.04
C VAL A 900 -16.28 -9.76 20.19
N VAL A 901 -15.46 -9.97 19.15
CA VAL A 901 -14.33 -10.91 19.20
C VAL A 901 -13.38 -10.55 20.32
N ASP A 902 -13.09 -11.50 21.20
CA ASP A 902 -12.07 -11.35 22.24
C ASP A 902 -10.68 -11.52 21.59
N THR A 903 -10.01 -10.40 21.32
CA THR A 903 -8.73 -10.39 20.61
C THR A 903 -7.60 -11.00 21.43
N LYS A 904 -7.69 -11.01 22.76
CA LYS A 904 -6.67 -11.61 23.63
C LYS A 904 -6.76 -13.12 23.57
N LEU A 905 -7.95 -13.69 23.83
CA LEU A 905 -8.17 -15.13 23.71
C LEU A 905 -7.93 -15.64 22.30
N LEU A 906 -8.32 -14.87 21.27
CA LEU A 906 -8.04 -15.22 19.88
C LEU A 906 -6.54 -15.24 19.59
N THR A 907 -5.79 -14.29 20.14
CA THR A 907 -4.32 -14.25 20.03
C THR A 907 -3.73 -15.47 20.70
N ASP A 908 -4.08 -15.76 21.94
CA ASP A 908 -3.51 -16.89 22.70
C ASP A 908 -3.79 -18.24 22.03
N GLY A 909 -4.93 -18.40 21.37
CA GLY A 909 -5.28 -19.64 20.66
C GLY A 909 -4.65 -19.83 19.27
N LEU A 910 -4.12 -18.77 18.64
CA LEU A 910 -3.61 -18.83 17.26
C LEU A 910 -2.21 -18.25 17.05
N CYS A 911 -1.61 -17.60 18.04
CA CYS A 911 -0.26 -17.07 17.93
C CYS A 911 0.80 -18.18 18.14
N TYR A 912 2.04 -17.89 17.75
CA TYR A 912 3.16 -18.83 17.78
C TYR A 912 4.05 -18.63 19.01
N ARG A 913 3.89 -17.53 19.79
CA ARG A 913 4.79 -17.18 20.93
C ARG A 913 4.95 -18.26 21.99
N ASN A 914 3.91 -19.05 22.22
CA ASN A 914 3.86 -20.06 23.28
C ASN A 914 4.30 -21.46 22.80
N GLY A 915 4.70 -21.58 21.53
CA GLY A 915 5.05 -22.86 20.92
C GLY A 915 6.49 -22.92 20.44
N ARG A 916 6.93 -24.13 20.06
CA ARG A 916 8.27 -24.36 19.49
C ARG A 916 8.56 -23.53 18.24
N LEU A 917 7.52 -23.12 17.51
CA LEU A 917 7.66 -22.35 16.27
C LEU A 917 8.01 -20.86 16.50
N SER A 918 7.97 -20.36 17.74
CA SER A 918 8.41 -19.01 18.09
C SER A 918 9.87 -18.71 17.71
N ALA A 919 10.72 -19.74 17.65
CA ALA A 919 12.13 -19.64 17.32
C ALA A 919 12.45 -19.96 15.83
N THR A 920 11.44 -20.05 14.96
CA THR A 920 11.64 -20.39 13.54
C THR A 920 10.85 -19.49 12.59
N ARG A 921 11.25 -19.48 11.33
CA ARG A 921 10.60 -18.69 10.28
C ARG A 921 9.50 -19.52 9.59
N PHE A 922 8.38 -19.73 10.29
CA PHE A 922 7.25 -20.52 9.79
C PHE A 922 6.52 -19.89 8.58
N THR A 923 6.74 -18.60 8.33
CA THR A 923 6.24 -17.85 7.16
C THR A 923 7.05 -18.06 5.88
N ALA A 924 8.19 -18.77 5.94
CA ALA A 924 9.10 -18.96 4.80
C ALA A 924 8.42 -19.54 3.54
#